data_AF-A0A069QEV0-F1
#
_entry.id   AF-A0A069QEV0-F1
#
_cell.length_a   1.000
_cell.length_b   1.000
_cell.length_c   1.000
_cell.angle_alpha   90.00
_cell.angle_beta   90.00
_cell.angle_gamma   90.00
#
_symmetry.space_group_name_H-M   'P 1'
#
loop_
_entity.id
_entity.type
_entity.pdbx_description
1 polymer ?
#
loop_
_entity_poly.entity_id
_entity_poly.type
_entity_poly.pdbx_seq_one_letter_code
_entity_poly.pdbx_strand_id
1 'polypeptide(L)'
;MAKIVALLLTLWLTLSLKGQTYMLEAERFQYVGGWKVAKDVEAFNKAVLMVTAGGSGAAHATTVLDVPQSGRYVFWSRTKDFQTKAPRTRISRLMLDTTQLALQGRHGKEGYHWEQIGTIELRKGLHVLRACDVAANYARVDAVLFTRDERLDPNQMTYKQLTKYEIQPIPTPLEKPSTTMIQNGLALLNTSSPVVDEISNGLLRLRIHTANNQLVQHISVHTKGQWRSWDSPQPHNRLYIIKSTQPQLGYNSIFPLWSGGQAPLLRMGNNTYPVFEQAHLQNPFLAGKVCPMHIYRYEKADQNTLRIWYVSNDNDTIASTWTLHANSHVVDVHFEYVVRTPQYYSLAFEAFQPQTESAVTNVLLSPLYQFKRLPATPNLLPITLTPQPVSIIETGSLSCFLAPNPHHLKRNWGIYDMGLSLKNAANQVQPVAFSPILGEKDSYKKKDEKLTAYFKLGLLPLQWHNTLQYLSDSVFAVRDYRVQSTPLTDAVFHTINLIKNDEAAGWDAAMRGFLDIESNPNVRTEVVQAAPLALVSAAVITHDEQLYTTRALPAIEYMLSRKGFRWGYPQASDPQTQTSTNTFSPFGSQYNTAHFEALHRLLGQNNPWLANIAMPEGKPRYSKGYGVDQTWADDLAAFRLTKADKWLVKATIGANHELHTALYNNPSKSVLPWMFYHAQAYPQWFDLLDLYDVSKDKALVAASAYAAHFTLAGIRTYPPICKDTILIHQGGKYVGNANVFWKKDKPYKLGYPRKMGDVSEKKVAQHTLSPVGLGFEQPMTFFNREGNINHVFMSTWAPSLLRLSGLCGNSLFETYARNAVIGRFASYPGYYAAGYTDLPQDSIYPYKGPDVTSLYYHHIPSHLSFVLDYLLTEATQRSKGAIGFPYGKQEGFVWFNNRVYGGEKGYILNDHDAQLYMPQDMLRLSSTDVNWLSAVSANNLWLILMNEKDSELNVSLQLNTPLVSPNGMATEHYFAQTNSVVSEERGLKQNALTTTIAPKGITFVSFPLVKSLPTYTFSPISNGFKMVQLDPNHRLYLFRVRSPFGWDSLYGYIDTPLAKDYSASLTCQVGSAKPQMDERIAFPYEWSIAHLPAAMPLNITMKVSNERKTIITKQITM
;
A
#
# COMPACT_ATOMS: atom_id res chain seq x y z
N MET A 1 78.70 0.73 -39.91
CA MET A 1 77.59 1.63 -40.32
C MET A 1 76.27 0.98 -39.99
N ALA A 2 75.42 1.72 -39.27
CA ALA A 2 73.96 1.73 -39.37
C ALA A 2 73.22 0.38 -39.50
N LYS A 3 73.04 -0.32 -38.37
CA LYS A 3 71.80 -1.11 -38.06
C LYS A 3 71.76 -1.80 -36.68
N ILE A 4 72.77 -1.65 -35.82
CA ILE A 4 72.76 -2.22 -34.45
C ILE A 4 72.55 -1.16 -33.35
N VAL A 5 72.53 0.13 -33.71
CA VAL A 5 72.33 1.24 -32.74
C VAL A 5 70.84 1.59 -32.52
N ALA A 6 69.91 0.98 -33.27
CA ALA A 6 68.47 1.26 -33.15
C ALA A 6 67.69 0.30 -32.22
N LEU A 7 68.31 -0.76 -31.68
CA LEU A 7 67.60 -1.79 -30.89
C LEU A 7 68.01 -1.84 -29.40
N LEU A 8 69.07 -1.14 -29.00
CA LEU A 8 69.57 -1.15 -27.60
C LEU A 8 69.28 0.13 -26.81
N LEU A 9 68.73 1.17 -27.44
CA LEU A 9 68.29 2.42 -26.78
C LEU A 9 66.76 2.52 -26.57
N THR A 10 65.99 1.52 -26.98
CA THR A 10 64.53 1.45 -26.79
C THR A 10 64.10 0.47 -25.70
N LEU A 11 65.03 -0.19 -25.00
CA LEU A 11 64.71 -1.15 -23.92
C LEU A 11 65.06 -0.67 -22.50
N TRP A 12 65.56 0.56 -22.32
CA TRP A 12 65.95 1.10 -20.99
C TRP A 12 65.17 2.37 -20.58
N LEU A 13 64.02 2.62 -21.21
CA LEU A 13 63.08 3.70 -20.84
C LEU A 13 61.62 3.24 -20.64
N THR A 14 61.42 1.93 -20.46
CA THR A 14 60.15 1.36 -20.00
C THR A 14 60.32 0.73 -18.61
N LEU A 15 61.01 1.42 -17.70
CA LEU A 15 60.69 1.24 -16.28
C LEU A 15 59.28 1.77 -16.07
N SER A 16 58.35 0.83 -16.02
CA SER A 16 56.96 0.94 -15.62
C SER A 16 56.66 2.16 -14.74
N LEU A 17 56.01 3.18 -15.34
CA LEU A 17 55.21 4.20 -14.63
C LEU A 17 54.06 3.59 -13.80
N LYS A 18 53.84 2.25 -13.84
CA LYS A 18 52.93 1.56 -12.93
C LYS A 18 53.62 1.44 -11.58
N GLY A 19 53.29 2.35 -10.65
CA GLY A 19 53.81 2.27 -9.28
C GLY A 19 53.57 3.49 -8.38
N GLN A 20 53.04 4.60 -8.90
CA GLN A 20 52.93 5.85 -8.12
C GLN A 20 51.51 6.37 -7.90
N THR A 21 50.54 5.99 -8.74
CA THR A 21 49.13 6.45 -8.65
C THR A 21 48.20 5.26 -8.71
N TYR A 22 47.19 5.27 -7.85
CA TYR A 22 46.20 4.21 -7.72
C TYR A 22 44.80 4.79 -7.50
N MET A 23 43.78 4.15 -8.05
CA MET A 23 42.38 4.54 -7.90
C MET A 23 41.52 3.33 -7.56
N LEU A 24 40.62 3.49 -6.60
CA LEU A 24 39.58 2.52 -6.26
C LEU A 24 38.20 3.15 -6.47
N GLU A 25 37.36 2.53 -7.28
CA GLU A 25 35.93 2.82 -7.34
C GLU A 25 35.24 2.31 -6.06
N ALA A 26 34.47 3.17 -5.40
CA ALA A 26 34.00 2.92 -4.04
C ALA A 26 32.90 1.85 -3.96
N GLU A 27 32.16 1.61 -5.05
CA GLU A 27 31.22 0.50 -5.15
C GLU A 27 31.90 -0.87 -5.10
N ARG A 28 33.23 -0.92 -5.26
CA ARG A 28 34.02 -2.16 -5.19
C ARG A 28 34.46 -2.51 -3.76
N PHE A 29 34.13 -1.70 -2.75
CA PHE A 29 34.43 -2.03 -1.36
C PHE A 29 33.93 -3.44 -1.01
N GLN A 30 34.80 -4.27 -0.46
CA GLN A 30 34.49 -5.68 -0.20
C GLN A 30 33.33 -5.86 0.78
N TYR A 31 33.28 -5.02 1.80
CA TYR A 31 32.25 -5.04 2.83
C TYR A 31 31.63 -3.66 2.92
N VAL A 32 30.37 -3.53 2.52
CA VAL A 32 29.71 -2.22 2.44
C VAL A 32 29.22 -1.70 3.79
N GLY A 33 29.23 -2.49 4.87
CA GLY A 33 28.78 -2.01 6.18
C GLY A 33 27.32 -1.56 6.15
N GLY A 34 27.07 -0.40 6.76
CA GLY A 34 25.77 0.30 6.71
C GLY A 34 25.54 1.10 5.43
N TRP A 35 26.46 1.03 4.46
CA TRP A 35 26.33 1.67 3.16
C TRP A 35 25.64 0.73 2.16
N LYS A 36 25.24 1.28 1.02
CA LYS A 36 24.72 0.53 -0.13
C LYS A 36 25.38 1.01 -1.41
N VAL A 37 25.48 0.11 -2.38
CA VAL A 37 25.77 0.50 -3.77
C VAL A 37 24.49 1.02 -4.40
N ALA A 38 24.51 2.27 -4.85
CA ALA A 38 23.38 2.92 -5.50
C ALA A 38 23.72 3.27 -6.96
N LYS A 39 22.72 3.21 -7.84
CA LYS A 39 22.85 3.69 -9.22
C LYS A 39 22.77 5.21 -9.23
N ASP A 40 23.77 5.87 -9.81
CA ASP A 40 23.79 7.32 -10.04
C ASP A 40 24.42 7.59 -11.41
N VAL A 41 23.69 8.24 -12.31
CA VAL A 41 24.11 8.42 -13.71
C VAL A 41 25.32 9.34 -13.88
N GLU A 42 25.63 10.17 -12.89
CA GLU A 42 26.78 11.10 -12.88
C GLU A 42 28.02 10.50 -12.21
N ALA A 43 27.85 9.38 -11.50
CA ALA A 43 28.94 8.64 -10.89
C ALA A 43 29.78 7.91 -11.95
N PHE A 44 31.04 7.64 -11.62
CA PHE A 44 31.85 6.72 -12.40
C PHE A 44 31.19 5.35 -12.43
N ASN A 45 31.28 4.68 -13.58
CA ASN A 45 30.59 3.41 -13.86
C ASN A 45 29.06 3.40 -13.55
N LYS A 46 28.45 4.58 -13.37
CA LYS A 46 27.05 4.77 -12.95
C LYS A 46 26.70 4.16 -11.58
N ALA A 47 27.68 3.96 -10.70
CA ALA A 47 27.51 3.36 -9.38
C ALA A 47 28.25 4.15 -8.30
N VAL A 48 27.71 4.19 -7.08
CA VAL A 48 28.29 4.95 -5.96
C VAL A 48 28.06 4.24 -4.64
N LEU A 49 29.01 4.35 -3.71
CA LEU A 49 28.82 3.91 -2.33
C LEU A 49 28.10 5.00 -1.54
N MET A 50 26.93 4.69 -0.99
CA MET A 50 26.02 5.67 -0.42
C MET A 50 25.44 5.23 0.93
N VAL A 51 25.35 6.17 1.89
CA VAL A 51 24.55 6.03 3.11
C VAL A 51 23.13 6.55 2.87
N THR A 52 22.12 5.98 3.54
CA THR A 52 20.77 6.57 3.64
C THR A 52 20.65 7.35 4.94
N ALA A 53 19.96 8.50 4.92
CA ALA A 53 19.68 9.21 6.17
C ALA A 53 18.89 8.31 7.15
N GLY A 54 19.31 8.26 8.42
CA GLY A 54 18.77 7.27 9.38
C GLY A 54 18.94 7.60 10.87
N GLY A 55 19.32 8.83 11.22
CA GLY A 55 19.41 9.29 12.62
C GLY A 55 20.60 8.76 13.44
N SER A 56 21.33 7.73 12.96
CA SER A 56 22.57 7.23 13.55
C SER A 56 23.64 7.01 12.47
N GLY A 57 24.91 7.10 12.83
CA GLY A 57 26.02 6.86 11.90
C GLY A 57 26.03 5.43 11.35
N ALA A 58 26.25 5.28 10.05
CA ALA A 58 26.34 3.99 9.38
C ALA A 58 27.62 3.22 9.78
N ALA A 59 27.49 1.90 9.94
CA ALA A 59 28.67 1.03 10.10
C ALA A 59 29.61 1.19 8.89
N HIS A 60 30.92 1.17 9.14
CA HIS A 60 31.91 1.52 8.13
C HIS A 60 31.92 0.52 6.98
N ALA A 61 31.99 1.03 5.74
CA ALA A 61 32.39 0.19 4.62
C ALA A 61 33.90 -0.08 4.74
N THR A 62 34.34 -1.31 4.51
CA THR A 62 35.71 -1.76 4.72
C THR A 62 36.21 -2.54 3.52
N THR A 63 37.45 -2.27 3.12
CA THR A 63 38.12 -2.99 2.03
C THR A 63 39.62 -3.08 2.29
N VAL A 64 40.28 -4.06 1.69
CA VAL A 64 41.72 -4.29 1.78
C VAL A 64 42.34 -3.93 0.43
N LEU A 65 43.41 -3.15 0.49
CA LEU A 65 44.17 -2.70 -0.67
C LEU A 65 45.61 -3.20 -0.54
N ASP A 66 46.23 -3.58 -1.66
CA ASP A 66 47.67 -3.79 -1.72
C ASP A 66 48.37 -2.51 -2.18
N VAL A 67 49.33 -2.04 -1.40
CA VAL A 67 50.19 -0.90 -1.71
C VAL A 67 51.53 -1.44 -2.21
N PRO A 68 51.83 -1.34 -3.53
CA PRO A 68 53.01 -2.00 -4.10
C PRO A 68 54.35 -1.38 -3.71
N GLN A 69 54.37 -0.12 -3.26
CA GLN A 69 55.58 0.64 -2.94
C GLN A 69 55.39 1.49 -1.68
N SER A 70 56.38 1.50 -0.79
CA SER A 70 56.38 2.40 0.36
C SER A 70 56.64 3.85 -0.08
N GLY A 71 56.02 4.82 0.60
CA GLY A 71 56.30 6.24 0.44
C GLY A 71 55.14 7.14 0.84
N ARG A 72 55.33 8.44 0.62
CA ARG A 72 54.34 9.49 0.86
C ARG A 72 53.28 9.53 -0.25
N TYR A 73 52.00 9.37 0.09
CA TYR A 73 50.88 9.43 -0.84
C TYR A 73 49.90 10.54 -0.48
N VAL A 74 49.55 11.38 -1.46
CA VAL A 74 48.43 12.33 -1.41
C VAL A 74 47.14 11.59 -1.72
N PHE A 75 46.14 11.74 -0.86
CA PHE A 75 44.82 11.12 -0.98
C PHE A 75 43.77 12.11 -1.47
N TRP A 76 42.95 11.64 -2.40
CA TRP A 76 41.80 12.32 -2.97
C TRP A 76 40.56 11.44 -2.85
N SER A 77 39.40 12.05 -2.62
CA SER A 77 38.10 11.36 -2.70
C SER A 77 37.12 12.13 -3.57
N ARG A 78 36.44 11.41 -4.46
CA ARG A 78 35.34 11.93 -5.27
C ARG A 78 34.03 11.73 -4.54
N THR A 79 33.37 12.81 -4.19
CA THR A 79 32.09 12.80 -3.47
C THR A 79 31.07 13.67 -4.19
N LYS A 80 29.78 13.52 -3.87
CA LYS A 80 28.70 14.34 -4.42
C LYS A 80 28.19 15.34 -3.40
N ASP A 81 28.17 16.60 -3.77
CA ASP A 81 27.55 17.69 -3.01
C ASP A 81 26.69 18.55 -3.93
N PHE A 82 26.05 19.56 -3.36
CA PHE A 82 25.12 20.44 -4.06
C PHE A 82 25.47 21.88 -3.76
N GLN A 83 25.18 22.78 -4.70
CA GLN A 83 25.45 24.20 -4.52
C GLN A 83 24.35 24.89 -3.70
N THR A 84 23.08 24.50 -3.90
CA THR A 84 21.92 25.23 -3.36
C THR A 84 21.09 24.39 -2.37
N LYS A 85 20.96 23.08 -2.59
CA LYS A 85 20.08 22.21 -1.78
C LYS A 85 20.84 21.50 -0.64
N ALA A 86 20.82 22.12 0.54
CA ALA A 86 21.56 21.67 1.72
C ALA A 86 23.06 21.44 1.40
N PRO A 87 23.78 22.49 0.96
CA PRO A 87 25.19 22.37 0.58
C PRO A 87 26.05 21.96 1.77
N ARG A 88 27.08 21.15 1.53
CA ARG A 88 28.09 20.75 2.52
C ARG A 88 27.58 19.90 3.70
N THR A 89 26.47 19.21 3.51
CA THR A 89 25.83 18.43 4.59
C THR A 89 26.02 16.91 4.48
N ARG A 90 26.60 16.40 3.39
CA ARG A 90 26.73 14.96 3.08
C ARG A 90 28.09 14.41 3.49
N ILE A 91 28.44 14.68 4.74
CA ILE A 91 29.81 14.57 5.22
C ILE A 91 30.19 13.12 5.53
N SER A 92 31.34 12.69 5.02
CA SER A 92 32.00 11.44 5.39
C SER A 92 33.50 11.64 5.62
N ARG A 93 34.20 10.55 5.93
CA ARG A 93 35.66 10.50 6.09
C ARG A 93 36.18 9.15 5.62
N LEU A 94 37.39 9.13 5.06
CA LEU A 94 38.14 7.89 4.87
C LEU A 94 39.10 7.65 6.05
N MET A 95 39.27 6.39 6.42
CA MET A 95 40.28 5.94 7.37
C MET A 95 41.15 4.89 6.72
N LEU A 96 42.46 5.08 6.78
CA LEU A 96 43.43 4.12 6.29
C LEU A 96 44.18 3.55 7.49
N ASP A 97 44.00 2.25 7.70
CA ASP A 97 44.31 1.54 8.94
C ASP A 97 43.69 2.27 10.16
N THR A 98 44.54 2.86 11.00
CA THR A 98 44.15 3.66 12.18
C THR A 98 44.16 5.15 11.92
N THR A 99 44.67 5.60 10.77
CA THR A 99 44.82 7.02 10.42
C THR A 99 43.54 7.60 9.83
N GLN A 100 43.06 8.70 10.41
CA GLN A 100 41.89 9.43 9.94
C GLN A 100 42.29 10.52 8.93
N LEU A 101 41.69 10.50 7.73
CA LEU A 101 41.84 11.57 6.74
C LEU A 101 40.87 12.73 7.02
N ALA A 102 41.04 13.85 6.32
CA ALA A 102 40.15 15.00 6.44
C ALA A 102 38.70 14.67 6.05
N LEU A 103 37.76 15.51 6.50
CA LEU A 103 36.35 15.39 6.12
C LEU A 103 36.16 15.69 4.62
N GLN A 104 35.27 14.93 3.98
CA GLN A 104 34.87 15.05 2.57
C GLN A 104 33.35 15.15 2.44
N GLY A 105 32.84 15.44 1.24
CA GLY A 105 31.42 15.70 0.99
C GLY A 105 30.98 17.10 1.40
N ARG A 106 31.92 18.06 1.42
CA ARG A 106 31.71 19.43 1.91
C ARG A 106 32.18 20.52 0.94
N HIS A 107 32.40 20.18 -0.32
CA HIS A 107 32.95 21.09 -1.32
C HIS A 107 31.96 22.18 -1.78
N GLY A 108 30.65 21.99 -1.62
CA GLY A 108 29.61 22.97 -1.98
C GLY A 108 29.50 23.25 -3.49
N LYS A 109 29.99 22.34 -4.33
CA LYS A 109 29.85 22.40 -5.80
C LYS A 109 28.75 21.44 -6.21
N GLU A 110 28.03 21.76 -7.28
CA GLU A 110 26.99 20.88 -7.81
C GLU A 110 27.61 19.61 -8.42
N GLY A 111 27.05 18.44 -8.05
CA GLY A 111 27.48 17.15 -8.58
C GLY A 111 28.73 16.59 -7.90
N TYR A 112 29.49 15.78 -8.64
CA TYR A 112 30.67 15.09 -8.13
C TYR A 112 31.95 15.92 -8.26
N HIS A 113 32.76 15.97 -7.21
CA HIS A 113 34.05 16.67 -7.21
C HIS A 113 35.12 15.91 -6.41
N TRP A 114 36.39 16.01 -6.82
CA TRP A 114 37.51 15.46 -6.06
C TRP A 114 38.01 16.45 -5.00
N GLU A 115 38.05 16.00 -3.75
CA GLU A 115 38.63 16.73 -2.62
C GLU A 115 39.94 16.07 -2.19
N GLN A 116 41.00 16.86 -2.02
CA GLN A 116 42.24 16.37 -1.40
C GLN A 116 42.00 16.26 0.10
N ILE A 117 42.15 15.05 0.63
CA ILE A 117 41.76 14.71 2.01
C ILE A 117 42.94 14.42 2.94
N GLY A 118 44.17 14.52 2.44
CA GLY A 118 45.37 14.46 3.27
C GLY A 118 46.54 13.76 2.59
N THR A 119 47.61 13.56 3.36
CA THR A 119 48.82 12.88 2.90
C THR A 119 49.28 11.89 3.96
N ILE A 120 49.57 10.64 3.57
CA ILE A 120 49.95 9.56 4.48
C ILE A 120 51.23 8.88 3.99
N GLU A 121 52.14 8.56 4.91
CA GLU A 121 53.27 7.66 4.66
C GLU A 121 52.80 6.21 4.73
N LEU A 122 52.90 5.48 3.62
CA LEU A 122 52.50 4.08 3.52
C LEU A 122 53.70 3.17 3.37
N ARG A 123 53.58 1.96 3.93
CA ARG A 123 54.56 0.89 3.71
C ARG A 123 54.05 0.02 2.57
N LYS A 124 54.96 -0.66 1.88
CA LYS A 124 54.58 -1.70 0.93
C LYS A 124 53.82 -2.82 1.67
N GLY A 125 52.69 -3.25 1.10
CA GLY A 125 51.88 -4.36 1.59
C GLY A 125 50.40 -4.03 1.74
N LEU A 126 49.69 -4.86 2.49
CA LEU A 126 48.24 -4.75 2.66
C LEU A 126 47.87 -3.66 3.67
N HIS A 127 46.90 -2.84 3.28
CA HIS A 127 46.32 -1.77 4.09
C HIS A 127 44.80 -1.84 4.09
N VAL A 128 44.17 -1.44 5.20
CA VAL A 128 42.72 -1.45 5.33
C VAL A 128 42.15 -0.05 5.11
N LEU A 129 41.34 0.12 4.08
CA LEU A 129 40.63 1.37 3.81
C LEU A 129 39.18 1.25 4.29
N ARG A 130 38.72 2.25 5.05
CA ARG A 130 37.35 2.33 5.58
C ARG A 130 36.67 3.64 5.20
N ALA A 131 35.42 3.57 4.77
CA ALA A 131 34.56 4.74 4.60
C ALA A 131 33.66 4.91 5.83
N CYS A 132 33.80 6.06 6.49
CA CYS A 132 33.14 6.40 7.75
C CYS A 132 32.09 7.46 7.50
N ASP A 133 30.85 7.15 7.90
CA ASP A 133 29.78 8.13 7.93
C ASP A 133 29.97 9.07 9.11
N VAL A 134 29.79 10.36 8.88
CA VAL A 134 30.00 11.42 9.89
C VAL A 134 28.71 12.16 10.16
N ALA A 135 27.92 12.45 9.13
CA ALA A 135 26.70 13.26 9.25
C ALA A 135 25.40 12.45 9.30
N ALA A 136 25.42 11.13 9.04
CA ALA A 136 24.20 10.32 8.91
C ALA A 136 23.20 10.91 7.91
N ASN A 137 23.71 11.60 6.88
CA ASN A 137 22.93 12.37 5.94
C ASN A 137 23.43 12.16 4.52
N TYR A 138 23.03 11.04 3.91
CA TYR A 138 23.21 10.78 2.48
C TYR A 138 24.64 10.99 1.93
N ALA A 139 25.66 10.64 2.71
CA ALA A 139 27.05 10.66 2.25
C ALA A 139 27.22 9.76 1.01
N ARG A 140 28.03 10.21 0.05
CA ARG A 140 28.30 9.52 -1.22
C ARG A 140 29.79 9.55 -1.53
N VAL A 141 30.37 8.38 -1.73
CA VAL A 141 31.75 8.20 -2.16
C VAL A 141 31.72 7.45 -3.48
N ASP A 142 32.28 8.06 -4.51
CA ASP A 142 32.33 7.53 -5.86
C ASP A 142 33.68 6.85 -6.12
N ALA A 143 34.78 7.53 -5.80
CA ALA A 143 36.10 6.96 -5.98
C ALA A 143 37.09 7.53 -4.96
N VAL A 144 38.17 6.79 -4.76
CA VAL A 144 39.33 7.16 -3.93
C VAL A 144 40.57 7.05 -4.79
N LEU A 145 41.38 8.10 -4.85
CA LEU A 145 42.65 8.10 -5.58
C LEU A 145 43.78 8.46 -4.61
N PHE A 146 44.89 7.75 -4.69
CA PHE A 146 46.08 8.07 -3.93
C PHE A 146 47.32 8.01 -4.82
N THR A 147 48.18 9.04 -4.70
CA THR A 147 49.31 9.23 -5.60
C THR A 147 50.55 9.80 -4.90
N ARG A 148 51.73 9.43 -5.38
CA ARG A 148 53.02 10.03 -5.01
C ARG A 148 53.36 11.25 -5.87
N ASP A 149 52.63 11.47 -6.96
CA ASP A 149 52.80 12.64 -7.81
C ASP A 149 51.99 13.80 -7.23
N GLU A 150 52.66 14.66 -6.45
CA GLU A 150 52.03 15.84 -5.83
C GLU A 150 51.50 16.86 -6.86
N ARG A 151 51.84 16.72 -8.16
CA ARG A 151 51.36 17.59 -9.24
C ARG A 151 50.07 17.06 -9.89
N LEU A 152 49.66 15.83 -9.59
CA LEU A 152 48.48 15.21 -10.18
C LEU A 152 47.20 15.74 -9.51
N ASP A 153 46.38 16.46 -10.26
CA ASP A 153 45.01 16.86 -9.88
C ASP A 153 43.98 16.02 -10.66
N PRO A 154 43.26 15.10 -10.01
CA PRO A 154 42.29 14.25 -10.68
C PRO A 154 41.07 15.03 -11.23
N ASN A 155 40.84 16.28 -10.82
CA ASN A 155 39.80 17.13 -11.42
C ASN A 155 40.13 17.56 -12.86
N GLN A 156 41.40 17.48 -13.29
CA GLN A 156 41.82 17.79 -14.66
C GLN A 156 41.84 16.56 -15.58
N MET A 157 41.33 15.42 -15.10
CA MET A 157 41.39 14.14 -15.80
C MET A 157 40.00 13.60 -16.11
N THR A 158 39.85 13.00 -17.28
CA THR A 158 38.63 12.28 -17.65
C THR A 158 38.59 10.90 -16.97
N TYR A 159 37.39 10.35 -16.78
CA TYR A 159 37.21 9.00 -16.24
C TYR A 159 38.06 7.96 -17.00
N LYS A 160 38.06 8.01 -18.35
CA LYS A 160 38.85 7.11 -19.21
C LYS A 160 40.36 7.21 -18.98
N GLN A 161 40.87 8.36 -18.54
CA GLN A 161 42.28 8.50 -18.17
C GLN A 161 42.56 7.91 -16.79
N LEU A 162 41.62 8.05 -15.86
CA LEU A 162 41.74 7.59 -14.48
C LEU A 162 41.63 6.06 -14.34
N THR A 163 40.86 5.37 -15.19
CA THR A 163 40.75 3.90 -15.18
C THR A 163 42.08 3.18 -15.41
N LYS A 164 43.11 3.87 -15.93
CA LYS A 164 44.47 3.33 -16.05
C LYS A 164 45.16 3.09 -14.70
N TYR A 165 44.69 3.76 -13.65
CA TYR A 165 45.22 3.64 -12.29
C TYR A 165 44.37 2.72 -11.41
N GLU A 166 43.33 2.10 -11.98
CA GLU A 166 42.37 1.33 -11.21
C GLU A 166 43.02 0.11 -10.55
N ILE A 167 42.74 -0.06 -9.26
CA ILE A 167 43.15 -1.22 -8.47
C ILE A 167 41.94 -2.04 -8.03
N GLN A 168 42.19 -3.31 -7.77
CA GLN A 168 41.19 -4.21 -7.22
C GLN A 168 41.39 -4.38 -5.72
N PRO A 169 40.31 -4.42 -4.93
CA PRO A 169 40.37 -4.92 -3.57
C PRO A 169 40.97 -6.32 -3.51
N ILE A 170 41.63 -6.64 -2.40
CA ILE A 170 42.17 -7.98 -2.13
C ILE A 170 41.15 -8.79 -1.34
N PRO A 171 40.51 -9.84 -1.92
CA PRO A 171 39.58 -10.72 -1.22
C PRO A 171 40.22 -11.25 0.07
N THR A 172 39.72 -10.82 1.23
CA THR A 172 40.29 -11.15 2.53
C THR A 172 39.17 -11.67 3.41
N PRO A 173 39.20 -12.94 3.85
CA PRO A 173 38.12 -13.51 4.64
C PRO A 173 38.06 -12.88 6.03
N LEU A 174 36.86 -12.81 6.59
CA LEU A 174 36.65 -12.40 7.98
C LEU A 174 36.97 -13.57 8.92
N GLU A 175 37.61 -13.27 10.05
CA GLU A 175 37.62 -14.19 11.17
C GLU A 175 36.18 -14.34 11.65
N LYS A 176 35.68 -15.57 11.67
CA LYS A 176 34.37 -15.86 12.24
C LYS A 176 34.37 -15.29 13.66
N PRO A 177 33.29 -14.59 14.08
CA PRO A 177 33.15 -14.23 15.48
C PRO A 177 33.42 -15.48 16.31
N SER A 178 34.16 -15.36 17.42
CA SER A 178 34.20 -16.42 18.41
C SER A 178 32.78 -16.59 18.92
N THR A 179 31.97 -17.39 18.24
CA THR A 179 30.59 -17.66 18.63
C THR A 179 30.65 -18.51 19.88
N THR A 180 30.81 -17.85 21.02
CA THR A 180 30.16 -18.26 22.27
C THR A 180 28.65 -17.96 22.21
N MET A 181 28.05 -17.98 21.02
CA MET A 181 26.73 -18.61 20.84
C MET A 181 26.92 -20.14 20.86
N ILE A 182 27.66 -20.65 21.86
CA ILE A 182 27.44 -22.01 22.30
C ILE A 182 25.99 -21.92 22.76
N GLN A 183 25.09 -22.51 21.97
CA GLN A 183 23.77 -22.88 22.45
C GLN A 183 24.03 -23.42 23.85
N ASN A 184 23.67 -22.67 24.91
CA ASN A 184 23.51 -23.31 26.21
C ASN A 184 22.39 -24.30 25.92
N GLY A 185 22.77 -25.51 25.54
CA GLY A 185 21.87 -26.54 25.06
C GLY A 185 21.00 -26.83 26.26
N LEU A 186 19.82 -26.21 26.29
CA LEU A 186 18.81 -26.64 27.23
C LEU A 186 18.63 -28.13 26.99
N ALA A 187 18.53 -28.87 28.08
CA ALA A 187 18.42 -30.31 28.01
C ALA A 187 17.28 -30.73 27.09
N LEU A 188 17.59 -31.69 26.21
CA LEU A 188 16.60 -32.28 25.33
C LEU A 188 15.60 -33.08 26.17
N LEU A 189 14.31 -32.85 25.92
CA LEU A 189 13.23 -33.68 26.42
C LEU A 189 13.29 -35.06 25.78
N ASN A 190 13.11 -36.08 26.60
CA ASN A 190 12.89 -37.46 26.16
C ASN A 190 11.66 -38.03 26.89
N THR A 191 11.20 -39.21 26.46
CA THR A 191 10.00 -39.87 27.02
C THR A 191 10.13 -40.20 28.52
N SER A 192 11.35 -40.23 29.07
CA SER A 192 11.63 -40.47 30.49
C SER A 192 11.82 -39.20 31.33
N SER A 193 11.73 -37.99 30.74
CA SER A 193 11.92 -36.73 31.46
C SER A 193 10.74 -36.45 32.42
N PRO A 194 10.94 -36.54 33.76
CA PRO A 194 9.84 -36.43 34.72
C PRO A 194 9.19 -35.04 34.70
N VAL A 195 7.85 -35.02 34.74
CA VAL A 195 7.05 -33.81 34.98
C VAL A 195 7.13 -33.48 36.47
N VAL A 196 7.53 -32.27 36.82
CA VAL A 196 7.59 -31.80 38.20
C VAL A 196 6.41 -30.89 38.57
N ASP A 197 5.80 -30.21 37.59
CA ASP A 197 4.58 -29.42 37.80
C ASP A 197 3.81 -29.20 36.49
N GLU A 198 2.54 -28.83 36.60
CA GLU A 198 1.61 -28.66 35.48
C GLU A 198 0.49 -27.64 35.80
N ILE A 199 0.19 -26.77 34.83
CA ILE A 199 -1.07 -26.01 34.76
C ILE A 199 -1.85 -26.40 33.49
N SER A 200 -3.18 -26.42 33.56
CA SER A 200 -4.04 -26.83 32.45
C SER A 200 -5.42 -26.16 32.51
N ASN A 201 -5.96 -25.76 31.36
CA ASN A 201 -7.35 -25.29 31.24
C ASN A 201 -8.25 -26.27 30.44
N GLY A 202 -7.77 -27.49 30.19
CA GLY A 202 -8.44 -28.51 29.39
C GLY A 202 -8.25 -28.40 27.87
N LEU A 203 -7.82 -27.25 27.36
CA LEU A 203 -7.47 -27.05 25.94
C LEU A 203 -5.95 -26.93 25.72
N LEU A 204 -5.29 -26.22 26.62
CA LEU A 204 -3.85 -26.06 26.70
C LEU A 204 -3.34 -26.56 28.04
N ARG A 205 -2.09 -27.03 28.01
CA ARG A 205 -1.38 -27.50 29.19
C ARG A 205 0.08 -27.09 29.09
N LEU A 206 0.58 -26.46 30.15
CA LEU A 206 1.99 -26.11 30.32
C LEU A 206 2.57 -26.98 31.45
N ARG A 207 3.63 -27.72 31.13
CA ARG A 207 4.37 -28.58 32.04
C ARG A 207 5.78 -28.08 32.28
N ILE A 208 6.28 -28.29 33.49
CA ILE A 208 7.71 -28.19 33.82
C ILE A 208 8.26 -29.60 33.93
N HIS A 209 9.34 -29.88 33.19
CA HIS A 209 10.08 -31.14 33.26
C HIS A 209 11.45 -30.92 33.88
N THR A 210 12.01 -31.98 34.46
CA THR A 210 13.46 -32.05 34.74
C THR A 210 14.14 -32.87 33.65
N ALA A 211 15.10 -32.30 32.94
CA ALA A 211 15.91 -32.98 31.92
C ALA A 211 17.39 -32.62 32.15
N ASN A 212 18.28 -33.60 32.27
CA ASN A 212 19.71 -33.42 32.62
C ASN A 212 19.94 -32.39 33.76
N ASN A 213 19.19 -32.50 34.87
CA ASN A 213 19.20 -31.58 36.01
C ASN A 213 18.82 -30.11 35.70
N GLN A 214 18.18 -29.86 34.56
CA GLN A 214 17.63 -28.56 34.18
C GLN A 214 16.11 -28.59 34.15
N LEU A 215 15.48 -27.47 34.53
CA LEU A 215 14.04 -27.28 34.43
C LEU A 215 13.69 -26.69 33.07
N VAL A 216 12.75 -27.32 32.36
CA VAL A 216 12.34 -26.91 31.00
C VAL A 216 10.83 -26.91 30.84
N GLN A 217 10.32 -26.03 29.97
CA GLN A 217 8.90 -25.88 29.70
C GLN A 217 8.46 -26.72 28.48
N HIS A 218 7.29 -27.34 28.58
CA HIS A 218 6.60 -28.05 27.50
C HIS A 218 5.14 -27.62 27.43
N ILE A 219 4.65 -27.25 26.25
CA ILE A 219 3.25 -26.81 26.03
C ILE A 219 2.57 -27.76 25.05
N SER A 220 1.44 -28.32 25.45
CA SER A 220 0.63 -29.20 24.59
C SER A 220 -0.79 -28.67 24.43
N VAL A 221 -1.39 -28.93 23.27
CA VAL A 221 -2.80 -28.64 22.97
C VAL A 221 -3.62 -29.93 22.94
N HIS A 222 -4.83 -29.89 23.44
CA HIS A 222 -5.74 -31.03 23.47
C HIS A 222 -6.52 -31.12 22.16
N THR A 223 -6.39 -32.25 21.47
CA THR A 223 -7.01 -32.48 20.16
C THR A 223 -7.51 -33.91 20.06
N LYS A 224 -8.78 -34.11 19.71
CA LYS A 224 -9.38 -35.45 19.51
C LYS A 224 -9.09 -36.42 20.68
N GLY A 225 -9.20 -35.95 21.93
CA GLY A 225 -8.99 -36.76 23.13
C GLY A 225 -7.52 -37.03 23.50
N GLN A 226 -6.57 -36.39 22.81
CA GLN A 226 -5.14 -36.57 23.05
C GLN A 226 -4.41 -35.23 23.15
N TRP A 227 -3.43 -35.16 24.05
CA TRP A 227 -2.51 -34.03 24.13
C TRP A 227 -1.45 -34.14 23.03
N ARG A 228 -1.28 -33.09 22.23
CA ARG A 228 -0.31 -33.01 21.15
C ARG A 228 0.59 -31.79 21.28
N SER A 229 1.81 -31.93 20.81
CA SER A 229 2.76 -30.85 20.53
C SER A 229 3.42 -31.15 19.18
N TRP A 230 4.31 -30.29 18.71
CA TRP A 230 5.22 -30.70 17.63
C TRP A 230 6.22 -31.75 18.13
N ASP A 231 6.63 -32.63 17.22
CA ASP A 231 7.61 -33.69 17.48
C ASP A 231 9.02 -33.10 17.48
N SER A 232 9.39 -32.46 18.59
CA SER A 232 10.75 -32.01 18.83
C SER A 232 11.16 -32.28 20.28
N PRO A 233 12.38 -32.79 20.50
CA PRO A 233 12.91 -32.94 21.86
C PRO A 233 13.42 -31.60 22.42
N GLN A 234 13.36 -30.51 21.65
CA GLN A 234 13.77 -29.19 22.14
C GLN A 234 12.73 -28.63 23.12
N PRO A 235 13.16 -27.95 24.18
CA PRO A 235 12.23 -27.26 25.07
C PRO A 235 11.52 -26.12 24.34
N HIS A 236 10.31 -25.80 24.81
CA HIS A 236 9.43 -24.91 24.06
C HIS A 236 9.86 -23.45 24.14
N ASN A 237 10.27 -22.96 25.30
CA ASN A 237 10.47 -21.53 25.47
C ASN A 237 11.91 -21.21 25.85
N ARG A 238 12.47 -20.15 25.27
CA ARG A 238 13.79 -19.61 25.62
C ARG A 238 13.70 -18.11 25.86
N LEU A 239 14.52 -17.64 26.80
CA LEU A 239 14.51 -16.26 27.25
C LEU A 239 15.94 -15.74 27.30
N TYR A 240 16.13 -14.52 26.81
CA TYR A 240 17.41 -13.82 26.86
C TYR A 240 17.20 -12.38 27.30
N ILE A 241 18.21 -11.85 28.01
CA ILE A 241 18.38 -10.40 28.18
C ILE A 241 19.56 -9.97 27.31
N ILE A 242 19.32 -9.07 26.38
CA ILE A 242 20.34 -8.47 25.52
C ILE A 242 20.72 -7.12 26.11
N LYS A 243 22.02 -6.89 26.32
CA LYS A 243 22.55 -5.69 26.96
C LYS A 243 23.54 -4.97 26.06
N SER A 244 23.46 -3.65 26.00
CA SER A 244 24.46 -2.84 25.30
C SER A 244 24.60 -1.47 25.94
N THR A 245 25.83 -0.97 26.06
CA THR A 245 26.10 0.41 26.48
C THR A 245 25.95 1.39 25.32
N GLN A 246 26.13 0.94 24.08
CA GLN A 246 26.08 1.75 22.87
C GLN A 246 25.51 0.94 21.68
N PRO A 247 24.20 0.62 21.65
CA PRO A 247 23.63 -0.22 20.61
C PRO A 247 23.64 0.42 19.21
N GLN A 248 23.66 1.76 19.13
CA GLN A 248 23.66 2.55 17.90
C GLN A 248 22.58 2.09 16.90
N LEU A 249 21.31 2.19 17.33
CA LEU A 249 20.16 1.78 16.54
C LEU A 249 19.87 2.77 15.39
N GLY A 250 20.08 2.30 14.17
CA GLY A 250 19.67 2.92 12.91
C GLY A 250 18.57 2.14 12.19
N TYR A 251 18.17 2.60 11.02
CA TYR A 251 17.23 1.90 10.15
C TYR A 251 17.70 1.95 8.69
N ASN A 252 17.43 0.88 7.94
CA ASN A 252 17.51 0.88 6.49
C ASN A 252 16.14 0.53 5.91
N SER A 253 15.50 1.52 5.29
CA SER A 253 14.08 1.48 4.93
C SER A 253 13.23 1.18 6.18
N ILE A 254 12.76 -0.04 6.33
CA ILE A 254 11.85 -0.47 7.40
C ILE A 254 12.51 -1.38 8.44
N PHE A 255 13.77 -1.78 8.23
CA PHE A 255 14.47 -2.71 9.11
C PHE A 255 15.40 -1.98 10.10
N PRO A 256 15.31 -2.29 11.41
CA PRO A 256 16.31 -1.90 12.40
C PRO A 256 17.72 -2.40 12.05
N LEU A 257 18.73 -1.60 12.40
CA LEU A 257 20.15 -1.90 12.24
C LEU A 257 20.93 -1.53 13.50
N TRP A 258 21.86 -2.37 13.96
CA TRP A 258 22.70 -2.09 15.13
C TRP A 258 24.18 -2.03 14.76
N SER A 259 24.71 -0.81 14.58
CA SER A 259 26.13 -0.59 14.27
C SER A 259 27.04 -0.70 15.50
N GLY A 260 26.48 -0.70 16.71
CA GLY A 260 27.20 -0.92 17.97
C GLY A 260 27.14 -2.37 18.48
N GLY A 261 26.64 -3.28 17.64
CA GLY A 261 26.53 -4.70 17.95
C GLY A 261 27.84 -5.48 17.82
N GLN A 262 27.76 -6.80 17.98
CA GLN A 262 28.84 -7.75 17.75
C GLN A 262 29.06 -7.93 16.23
N ALA A 263 30.32 -7.88 15.79
CA ALA A 263 30.71 -8.05 14.40
C ALA A 263 31.82 -9.10 14.23
N PRO A 264 31.88 -9.79 13.08
CA PRO A 264 33.10 -10.46 12.64
C PRO A 264 34.29 -9.50 12.61
N LEU A 265 35.51 -10.06 12.73
CA LEU A 265 36.74 -9.28 12.73
C LEU A 265 37.54 -9.53 11.46
N LEU A 266 37.99 -8.47 10.81
CA LEU A 266 39.04 -8.54 9.80
C LEU A 266 40.38 -8.34 10.51
N ARG A 267 41.25 -9.36 10.51
CA ARG A 267 42.61 -9.24 11.02
C ARG A 267 43.56 -8.83 9.90
N MET A 268 44.35 -7.79 10.14
CA MET A 268 45.43 -7.37 9.25
C MET A 268 46.67 -7.03 10.07
N GLY A 269 47.70 -7.86 9.95
CA GLY A 269 48.86 -7.80 10.85
C GLY A 269 48.43 -7.93 12.32
N ASN A 270 48.83 -6.96 13.15
CA ASN A 270 48.47 -6.91 14.58
C ASN A 270 47.15 -6.18 14.86
N ASN A 271 46.49 -5.63 13.83
CA ASN A 271 45.26 -4.87 13.96
C ASN A 271 44.04 -5.74 13.65
N THR A 272 42.93 -5.47 14.34
CA THR A 272 41.63 -6.09 14.08
C THR A 272 40.59 -5.01 13.84
N TYR A 273 39.77 -5.19 12.81
CA TYR A 273 38.73 -4.25 12.40
C TYR A 273 37.36 -4.92 12.47
N PRO A 274 36.37 -4.35 13.17
CA PRO A 274 35.00 -4.86 13.11
C PRO A 274 34.43 -4.62 11.72
N VAL A 275 33.90 -5.68 11.10
CA VAL A 275 33.28 -5.62 9.77
C VAL A 275 31.84 -6.05 9.87
N PHE A 276 30.95 -5.13 9.53
CA PHE A 276 29.52 -5.38 9.53
C PHE A 276 29.04 -5.70 8.12
N GLU A 277 28.23 -6.75 7.99
CA GLU A 277 27.45 -7.00 6.79
C GLU A 277 25.99 -6.68 7.10
N GLN A 278 25.18 -6.40 6.08
CA GLN A 278 23.77 -6.03 6.27
C GLN A 278 23.00 -7.07 7.08
N ALA A 279 23.23 -8.37 6.84
CA ALA A 279 22.60 -9.44 7.59
C ALA A 279 23.00 -9.45 9.09
N HIS A 280 24.24 -9.08 9.42
CA HIS A 280 24.70 -8.94 10.80
C HIS A 280 24.06 -7.72 11.49
N LEU A 281 23.99 -6.59 10.77
CA LEU A 281 23.39 -5.36 11.29
C LEU A 281 21.92 -5.51 11.60
N GLN A 282 21.18 -6.31 10.82
CA GLN A 282 19.74 -6.54 11.01
C GLN A 282 19.43 -7.60 12.08
N ASN A 283 20.44 -8.32 12.58
CA ASN A 283 20.22 -9.41 13.53
C ASN A 283 20.09 -8.87 14.97
N PRO A 284 18.89 -8.94 15.58
CA PRO A 284 18.68 -8.41 16.92
C PRO A 284 19.49 -9.13 18.01
N PHE A 285 19.89 -10.39 17.78
CA PHE A 285 20.74 -11.14 18.72
C PHE A 285 22.21 -10.74 18.66
N LEU A 286 22.64 -10.02 17.61
CA LEU A 286 23.97 -9.45 17.52
C LEU A 286 24.00 -7.99 18.01
N ALA A 287 22.87 -7.41 18.39
CA ALA A 287 22.78 -6.00 18.80
C ALA A 287 23.52 -5.66 20.11
N GLY A 288 23.90 -6.67 20.91
CA GLY A 288 24.58 -6.50 22.19
C GLY A 288 25.02 -7.82 22.80
N LYS A 289 25.42 -7.81 24.08
CA LYS A 289 25.73 -9.03 24.84
C LYS A 289 24.43 -9.77 25.16
N VAL A 290 24.27 -10.96 24.61
CA VAL A 290 23.15 -11.86 24.89
C VAL A 290 23.41 -12.63 26.18
N CYS A 291 22.46 -12.58 27.11
CA CYS A 291 22.50 -13.30 28.39
C CYS A 291 21.36 -14.34 28.40
N PRO A 292 21.62 -15.63 28.08
CA PRO A 292 20.62 -16.69 28.15
C PRO A 292 20.14 -16.91 29.58
N MET A 293 18.86 -17.21 29.75
CA MET A 293 18.21 -17.38 31.04
C MET A 293 17.77 -18.83 31.26
N HIS A 294 18.13 -19.38 32.43
CA HIS A 294 17.81 -20.76 32.83
C HIS A 294 16.85 -20.78 34.01
N ILE A 295 15.86 -21.66 34.00
CA ILE A 295 14.92 -21.80 35.12
C ILE A 295 15.66 -22.42 36.32
N TYR A 296 15.63 -21.72 37.45
CA TYR A 296 16.18 -22.25 38.71
C TYR A 296 15.12 -22.45 39.79
N ARG A 297 13.93 -21.86 39.62
CA ARG A 297 12.80 -21.98 40.55
C ARG A 297 11.48 -21.80 39.82
N TYR A 298 10.45 -22.50 40.27
CA TYR A 298 9.06 -22.27 39.89
C TYR A 298 8.15 -22.37 41.11
N GLU A 299 6.92 -21.87 40.97
CA GLU A 299 5.87 -21.92 41.98
C GLU A 299 4.51 -21.95 41.27
N LYS A 300 3.76 -23.04 41.45
CA LYS A 300 2.36 -23.11 41.00
C LYS A 300 1.48 -22.36 41.98
N ALA A 301 0.99 -21.19 41.55
CA ALA A 301 0.14 -20.33 42.37
C ALA A 301 -1.29 -20.90 42.47
N ASP A 302 -1.80 -21.48 41.38
CA ASP A 302 -3.09 -22.16 41.30
C ASP A 302 -3.12 -23.14 40.10
N GLN A 303 -4.26 -23.73 39.76
CA GLN A 303 -4.38 -24.72 38.66
C GLN A 303 -4.10 -24.15 37.26
N ASN A 304 -4.14 -22.83 37.11
CA ASN A 304 -4.06 -22.10 35.85
C ASN A 304 -2.89 -21.10 35.81
N THR A 305 -2.22 -20.86 36.94
CA THR A 305 -1.17 -19.85 37.07
C THR A 305 0.14 -20.44 37.59
N LEU A 306 1.22 -20.21 36.84
CA LEU A 306 2.57 -20.65 37.18
C LEU A 306 3.54 -19.46 37.20
N ARG A 307 4.30 -19.31 38.29
CA ARG A 307 5.40 -18.35 38.40
C ARG A 307 6.73 -19.04 38.21
N ILE A 308 7.63 -18.45 37.44
CA ILE A 308 8.94 -19.02 37.10
C ILE A 308 10.02 -17.96 37.27
N TRP A 309 11.14 -18.33 37.90
CA TRP A 309 12.32 -17.48 38.03
C TRP A 309 13.49 -18.07 37.25
N TYR A 310 14.17 -17.18 36.53
CA TYR A 310 15.30 -17.53 35.70
C TYR A 310 16.56 -16.79 36.15
N VAL A 311 17.71 -17.40 35.89
CA VAL A 311 19.02 -16.85 36.19
C VAL A 311 19.96 -16.99 34.99
N SER A 312 20.78 -15.97 34.72
CA SER A 312 21.87 -16.04 33.74
C SER A 312 23.19 -16.48 34.38
N ASN A 313 24.18 -16.85 33.56
CA ASN A 313 25.54 -17.11 34.03
C ASN A 313 26.21 -15.85 34.66
N ASP A 314 25.70 -14.66 34.35
CA ASP A 314 26.16 -13.39 34.94
C ASP A 314 25.38 -13.00 36.21
N ASN A 315 24.54 -13.90 36.75
CA ASN A 315 23.64 -13.68 37.90
C ASN A 315 22.57 -12.60 37.67
N ASP A 316 22.11 -12.42 36.44
CA ASP A 316 20.88 -11.67 36.18
C ASP A 316 19.66 -12.52 36.49
N THR A 317 18.65 -11.94 37.13
CA THR A 317 17.41 -12.64 37.46
C THR A 317 16.21 -11.97 36.82
N ILE A 318 15.33 -12.78 36.24
CA ILE A 318 14.04 -12.37 35.69
C ILE A 318 12.96 -13.30 36.21
N ALA A 319 11.77 -12.77 36.49
CA ALA A 319 10.61 -13.55 36.85
C ALA A 319 9.59 -13.52 35.71
N SER A 320 8.83 -14.60 35.54
CA SER A 320 7.66 -14.66 34.66
C SER A 320 6.44 -15.22 35.37
N THR A 321 5.26 -14.76 34.97
CA THR A 321 3.95 -15.31 35.38
C THR A 321 3.21 -15.76 34.14
N TRP A 322 2.80 -17.02 34.12
CA TRP A 322 2.07 -17.66 33.03
C TRP A 322 0.64 -17.94 33.49
N THR A 323 -0.35 -17.54 32.70
CA THR A 323 -1.77 -17.72 33.04
C THR A 323 -2.54 -18.35 31.88
N LEU A 324 -3.24 -19.45 32.16
CA LEU A 324 -4.16 -20.11 31.26
C LEU A 324 -5.60 -19.69 31.54
N HIS A 325 -6.25 -19.05 30.58
CA HIS A 325 -7.65 -18.63 30.69
C HIS A 325 -8.59 -19.79 30.38
N ALA A 326 -9.71 -19.90 31.09
CA ALA A 326 -10.71 -20.93 30.80
C ALA A 326 -11.19 -20.86 29.33
N ASN A 327 -11.39 -22.02 28.71
CA ASN A 327 -11.89 -22.14 27.32
C ASN A 327 -11.07 -21.36 26.27
N SER A 328 -9.75 -21.21 26.49
CA SER A 328 -8.87 -20.45 25.61
C SER A 328 -7.68 -21.27 25.12
N HIS A 329 -7.30 -21.11 23.85
CA HIS A 329 -6.02 -21.58 23.31
C HIS A 329 -4.90 -20.53 23.46
N VAL A 330 -4.98 -19.68 24.49
CA VAL A 330 -4.01 -18.60 24.77
C VAL A 330 -3.40 -18.79 26.14
N VAL A 331 -2.08 -18.58 26.20
CA VAL A 331 -1.32 -18.40 27.42
C VAL A 331 -0.91 -16.93 27.50
N ASP A 332 -1.20 -16.29 28.62
CA ASP A 332 -0.67 -14.96 28.92
C ASP A 332 0.65 -15.11 29.65
N VAL A 333 1.66 -14.35 29.24
CA VAL A 333 2.95 -14.31 29.93
C VAL A 333 3.35 -12.87 30.24
N HIS A 334 3.66 -12.63 31.51
CA HIS A 334 4.20 -11.37 32.03
C HIS A 334 5.62 -11.60 32.52
N PHE A 335 6.57 -10.79 32.06
CA PHE A 335 7.97 -10.82 32.51
C PHE A 335 8.31 -9.58 33.32
N GLU A 336 9.08 -9.74 34.39
CA GLU A 336 9.64 -8.66 35.20
C GLU A 336 11.15 -8.88 35.45
N TYR A 337 11.98 -7.97 34.96
CA TYR A 337 13.43 -7.94 35.18
C TYR A 337 13.83 -6.68 35.95
N VAL A 338 14.68 -6.85 36.96
CA VAL A 338 15.24 -5.73 37.75
C VAL A 338 16.65 -5.43 37.25
N VAL A 339 16.87 -4.19 36.84
CA VAL A 339 18.09 -3.76 36.16
C VAL A 339 19.25 -3.63 37.15
N ARG A 340 20.38 -4.27 36.83
CA ARG A 340 21.58 -4.26 37.71
C ARG A 340 22.55 -3.12 37.42
N THR A 341 22.66 -2.69 36.16
CA THR A 341 23.59 -1.64 35.74
C THR A 341 22.95 -0.69 34.74
N PRO A 342 23.32 0.60 34.73
CA PRO A 342 22.75 1.57 33.80
C PRO A 342 23.25 1.32 32.36
N GLN A 343 22.36 0.89 31.47
CA GLN A 343 22.64 0.64 30.04
C GLN A 343 21.33 0.34 29.27
N TYR A 344 21.42 -0.01 27.99
CA TYR A 344 20.28 -0.44 27.18
C TYR A 344 20.02 -1.94 27.36
N TYR A 345 18.73 -2.30 27.47
CA TYR A 345 18.24 -3.65 27.68
C TYR A 345 17.13 -4.00 26.70
N SER A 346 17.13 -5.24 26.21
CA SER A 346 16.02 -5.83 25.47
C SER A 346 15.77 -7.24 25.98
N LEU A 347 14.50 -7.57 26.24
CA LEU A 347 14.09 -8.94 26.48
C LEU A 347 13.80 -9.60 25.12
N ALA A 348 14.45 -10.73 24.85
CA ALA A 348 14.17 -11.58 23.70
C ALA A 348 13.50 -12.87 24.16
N PHE A 349 12.29 -13.14 23.68
CA PHE A 349 11.49 -14.30 24.04
C PHE A 349 11.22 -15.15 22.81
N GLU A 350 11.78 -16.35 22.78
CA GLU A 350 11.53 -17.35 21.74
C GLU A 350 10.44 -18.30 22.26
N ALA A 351 9.28 -18.31 21.60
CA ALA A 351 8.11 -19.07 22.02
C ALA A 351 7.97 -20.37 21.24
N PHE A 352 7.59 -21.47 21.90
CA PHE A 352 7.48 -22.82 21.31
C PHE A 352 8.77 -23.36 20.65
N GLN A 353 8.85 -24.67 20.47
CA GLN A 353 10.03 -25.32 19.91
C GLN A 353 10.33 -24.90 18.44
N PRO A 354 11.62 -24.72 18.08
CA PRO A 354 12.00 -24.34 16.72
C PRO A 354 11.66 -25.43 15.70
N GLN A 355 11.32 -25.03 14.49
CA GLN A 355 10.97 -25.89 13.35
C GLN A 355 12.03 -25.80 12.24
N THR A 356 12.17 -26.88 11.47
CA THR A 356 12.95 -26.84 10.22
C THR A 356 12.14 -26.13 9.14
N GLU A 357 12.82 -25.45 8.21
CA GLU A 357 12.13 -24.79 7.08
C GLU A 357 11.30 -25.78 6.24
N SER A 358 11.75 -27.03 6.12
CA SER A 358 11.04 -28.09 5.40
C SER A 358 9.73 -28.53 6.08
N ALA A 359 9.63 -28.45 7.41
CA ALA A 359 8.44 -28.83 8.16
C ALA A 359 7.35 -27.74 8.14
N VAL A 360 7.73 -26.49 7.84
CA VAL A 360 6.82 -25.35 7.83
C VAL A 360 5.94 -25.38 6.58
N THR A 361 4.62 -25.37 6.81
CA THR A 361 3.63 -25.25 5.75
C THR A 361 3.31 -23.78 5.49
N ASN A 362 3.15 -22.94 6.50
CA ASN A 362 2.93 -21.49 6.32
C ASN A 362 3.58 -20.68 7.46
N VAL A 363 3.93 -19.43 7.17
CA VAL A 363 4.25 -18.41 8.18
C VAL A 363 3.39 -17.17 7.98
N LEU A 364 3.24 -16.39 9.05
CA LEU A 364 2.70 -15.03 8.97
C LEU A 364 3.46 -14.09 9.92
N LEU A 365 4.06 -13.07 9.34
CA LEU A 365 4.50 -11.84 9.99
C LEU A 365 4.34 -10.73 8.94
N SER A 366 3.09 -10.28 8.78
CA SER A 366 2.68 -9.31 7.76
C SER A 366 3.38 -7.97 7.97
N PRO A 367 3.78 -7.26 6.90
CA PRO A 367 3.42 -7.50 5.49
C PRO A 367 4.47 -8.22 4.64
N LEU A 368 5.62 -8.59 5.21
CA LEU A 368 6.74 -9.10 4.42
C LEU A 368 6.76 -10.63 4.34
N TYR A 369 6.31 -11.29 5.40
CA TYR A 369 6.42 -12.73 5.56
C TYR A 369 5.04 -13.35 5.63
N GLN A 370 4.69 -14.07 4.58
CA GLN A 370 3.44 -14.82 4.40
C GLN A 370 3.74 -15.98 3.44
N PHE A 371 2.89 -17.00 3.37
CA PHE A 371 3.19 -18.24 2.63
C PHE A 371 4.43 -18.93 3.22
N LYS A 372 5.43 -19.30 2.40
CA LYS A 372 6.74 -19.81 2.84
C LYS A 372 7.85 -18.76 2.76
N ARG A 373 7.50 -17.47 2.76
CA ARG A 373 8.47 -16.37 2.72
C ARG A 373 9.12 -16.22 4.09
N LEU A 374 10.37 -16.65 4.21
CA LEU A 374 11.17 -16.54 5.44
C LEU A 374 12.33 -15.56 5.24
N PRO A 375 12.73 -14.82 6.27
CA PRO A 375 14.00 -14.11 6.24
C PRO A 375 15.16 -15.11 6.26
N ALA A 376 16.25 -14.79 5.55
CA ALA A 376 17.43 -15.66 5.45
C ALA A 376 18.23 -15.74 6.77
N THR A 377 18.19 -14.67 7.56
CA THR A 377 18.83 -14.55 8.88
C THR A 377 17.82 -14.02 9.89
N PRO A 378 18.11 -14.10 11.21
CA PRO A 378 17.28 -13.44 12.19
C PRO A 378 17.23 -11.94 11.90
N ASN A 379 16.02 -11.41 11.83
CA ASN A 379 15.75 -9.99 11.71
C ASN A 379 14.50 -9.62 12.50
N LEU A 380 14.33 -8.35 12.79
CA LEU A 380 13.23 -7.84 13.59
C LEU A 380 12.33 -6.95 12.72
N LEU A 381 11.02 -7.18 12.77
CA LEU A 381 10.02 -6.22 12.31
C LEU A 381 9.40 -5.52 13.52
N PRO A 382 9.54 -4.19 13.65
CA PRO A 382 8.80 -3.42 14.65
C PRO A 382 7.29 -3.65 14.52
N ILE A 383 6.57 -3.75 15.64
CA ILE A 383 5.12 -3.99 15.59
C ILE A 383 4.34 -2.83 14.94
N THR A 384 4.97 -1.65 14.88
CA THR A 384 4.54 -0.48 14.10
C THR A 384 4.29 -0.81 12.63
N LEU A 385 5.05 -1.76 12.07
CA LEU A 385 4.92 -2.22 10.68
C LEU A 385 3.93 -3.37 10.51
N THR A 386 3.44 -3.95 11.58
CA THR A 386 2.61 -5.17 11.55
C THR A 386 1.18 -4.79 11.96
N PRO A 387 0.26 -4.50 11.02
CA PRO A 387 -1.08 -4.02 11.35
C PRO A 387 -1.84 -4.97 12.28
N GLN A 388 -1.66 -6.28 12.07
CA GLN A 388 -1.99 -7.31 13.05
C GLN A 388 -0.66 -7.85 13.65
N PRO A 389 -0.27 -7.45 14.87
CA PRO A 389 1.06 -7.69 15.39
C PRO A 389 1.20 -9.11 15.92
N VAL A 390 1.40 -10.06 15.01
CA VAL A 390 1.54 -11.47 15.34
C VAL A 390 2.59 -12.16 14.45
N SER A 391 3.35 -13.06 15.06
CA SER A 391 4.20 -14.04 14.37
C SER A 391 3.53 -15.41 14.46
N ILE A 392 3.14 -16.00 13.33
CA ILE A 392 2.48 -17.33 13.23
C ILE A 392 3.40 -18.27 12.47
N ILE A 393 3.48 -19.52 12.95
CA ILE A 393 4.11 -20.63 12.25
C ILE A 393 3.14 -21.81 12.23
N GLU A 394 2.91 -22.35 11.04
CA GLU A 394 2.08 -23.53 10.80
C GLU A 394 2.95 -24.69 10.35
N THR A 395 2.73 -25.87 10.97
CA THR A 395 3.25 -27.14 10.49
C THR A 395 2.11 -28.17 10.44
N GLY A 396 1.82 -28.67 9.25
CA GLY A 396 0.74 -29.63 9.02
C GLY A 396 -0.64 -29.08 9.43
N SER A 397 -1.14 -29.51 10.60
CA SER A 397 -2.46 -29.11 11.13
C SER A 397 -2.40 -28.30 12.43
N LEU A 398 -1.19 -27.96 12.90
CA LEU A 398 -0.98 -27.16 14.09
C LEU A 398 -0.38 -25.81 13.71
N SER A 399 -0.93 -24.74 14.29
CA SER A 399 -0.33 -23.41 14.23
C SER A 399 0.03 -22.94 15.64
N CYS A 400 1.19 -22.32 15.78
CA CYS A 400 1.53 -21.55 16.97
C CYS A 400 1.61 -20.06 16.64
N PHE A 401 1.39 -19.21 17.65
CA PHE A 401 1.57 -17.78 17.50
C PHE A 401 2.24 -17.14 18.70
N LEU A 402 2.84 -15.97 18.47
CA LEU A 402 3.30 -15.04 19.49
C LEU A 402 2.87 -13.61 19.12
N ALA A 403 2.23 -12.93 20.07
CA ALA A 403 1.73 -11.55 19.92
C ALA A 403 1.99 -10.74 21.21
N PRO A 404 2.12 -9.41 21.14
CA PRO A 404 2.05 -8.57 22.33
C PRO A 404 0.65 -8.65 22.93
N ASN A 405 0.54 -8.45 24.25
CA ASN A 405 -0.77 -8.34 24.88
C ASN A 405 -1.41 -6.98 24.51
N PRO A 406 -2.55 -6.95 23.79
CA PRO A 406 -3.10 -5.71 23.25
C PRO A 406 -3.58 -4.72 24.31
N HIS A 407 -3.88 -5.16 25.54
CA HIS A 407 -4.24 -4.28 26.65
C HIS A 407 -3.06 -3.50 27.23
N HIS A 408 -1.83 -3.95 27.00
CA HIS A 408 -0.60 -3.29 27.44
C HIS A 408 0.09 -2.50 26.32
N LEU A 409 -0.46 -2.52 25.11
CA LEU A 409 0.01 -1.67 24.03
C LEU A 409 -0.35 -0.21 24.34
N LYS A 410 0.62 0.68 24.14
CA LYS A 410 0.40 2.13 24.13
C LYS A 410 -0.71 2.48 23.12
N ARG A 411 -1.50 3.51 23.41
CA ARG A 411 -2.57 3.99 22.50
C ARG A 411 -2.09 5.07 21.53
N ASN A 412 -0.80 5.11 21.23
CA ASN A 412 -0.25 6.02 20.25
C ASN A 412 -0.60 5.56 18.82
N TRP A 413 -0.72 6.51 17.89
CA TRP A 413 -0.98 6.18 16.50
C TRP A 413 0.20 5.44 15.85
N GLY A 414 1.43 5.89 16.16
CA GLY A 414 2.68 5.49 15.50
C GLY A 414 3.57 4.53 16.29
N ILE A 415 4.83 4.92 16.50
CA ILE A 415 5.95 4.01 16.81
C ILE A 415 5.82 3.31 18.17
N TYR A 416 5.93 1.99 18.12
CA TYR A 416 6.08 1.13 19.29
C TYR A 416 7.51 0.64 19.42
N ASP A 417 7.91 0.44 20.67
CA ASP A 417 9.20 -0.06 21.10
C ASP A 417 9.27 -1.59 21.13
N MET A 418 8.38 -2.32 20.44
CA MET A 418 8.39 -3.80 20.40
C MET A 418 8.61 -4.31 18.97
N GLY A 419 9.16 -5.51 18.85
CA GLY A 419 9.40 -6.17 17.57
C GLY A 419 9.14 -7.66 17.58
N LEU A 420 8.90 -8.22 16.40
CA LEU A 420 8.66 -9.64 16.17
C LEU A 420 9.64 -10.20 15.13
N SER A 421 9.92 -11.50 15.20
CA SER A 421 10.69 -12.26 14.22
C SER A 421 10.08 -13.62 13.95
N LEU A 422 10.53 -14.25 12.86
CA LEU A 422 10.26 -15.65 12.50
C LEU A 422 11.50 -16.54 12.66
N LYS A 423 12.63 -15.98 13.10
CA LYS A 423 13.91 -16.67 13.22
C LYS A 423 14.53 -16.44 14.60
N ASN A 424 14.93 -17.53 15.24
CA ASN A 424 15.54 -17.52 16.56
C ASN A 424 17.04 -17.21 16.54
N ALA A 425 17.69 -17.17 17.71
CA ALA A 425 19.13 -16.92 17.85
C ALA A 425 19.99 -17.91 17.04
N ALA A 426 19.51 -19.13 16.83
CA ALA A 426 20.16 -20.18 16.05
C ALA A 426 19.76 -20.18 14.56
N ASN A 427 19.06 -19.14 14.08
CA ASN A 427 18.51 -19.01 12.73
C ASN A 427 17.51 -20.13 12.31
N GLN A 428 16.86 -20.75 13.28
CA GLN A 428 15.78 -21.72 13.06
C GLN A 428 14.43 -21.02 13.06
N VAL A 429 13.40 -21.64 12.45
CA VAL A 429 12.07 -21.04 12.31
C VAL A 429 11.32 -21.14 13.63
N GLN A 430 11.05 -20.00 14.27
CA GLN A 430 10.42 -19.92 15.59
C GLN A 430 9.83 -18.51 15.80
N PRO A 431 8.66 -18.34 16.43
CA PRO A 431 8.15 -17.01 16.76
C PRO A 431 9.02 -16.40 17.86
N VAL A 432 9.50 -15.18 17.65
CA VAL A 432 10.31 -14.45 18.63
C VAL A 432 9.76 -13.05 18.82
N ALA A 433 9.72 -12.57 20.06
CA ALA A 433 9.39 -11.20 20.39
C ALA A 433 10.55 -10.50 21.12
N PHE A 434 10.68 -9.20 20.87
CA PHE A 434 11.66 -8.33 21.49
C PHE A 434 10.94 -7.15 22.13
N SER A 435 11.20 -6.89 23.41
CA SER A 435 10.63 -5.75 24.12
C SER A 435 11.55 -5.23 25.22
N PRO A 436 11.91 -3.94 25.21
CA PRO A 436 11.82 -3.02 24.09
C PRO A 436 12.85 -3.35 22.99
N ILE A 437 12.77 -2.72 21.82
CA ILE A 437 13.80 -2.78 20.77
C ILE A 437 15.07 -2.12 21.31
N LEU A 438 16.19 -2.85 21.29
CA LEU A 438 17.45 -2.37 21.88
C LEU A 438 17.92 -1.07 21.19
N GLY A 439 18.20 -0.03 21.97
CA GLY A 439 18.60 1.29 21.49
C GLY A 439 17.47 2.30 21.35
N GLU A 440 16.21 1.89 21.44
CA GLU A 440 15.08 2.82 21.61
C GLU A 440 15.12 3.48 23.00
N LYS A 441 14.46 4.64 23.14
CA LYS A 441 14.49 5.43 24.39
C LYS A 441 14.09 4.60 25.62
N ASP A 442 13.04 3.79 25.51
CA ASP A 442 12.51 2.98 26.61
C ASP A 442 13.36 1.75 26.93
N SER A 443 14.35 1.44 26.07
CA SER A 443 15.33 0.37 26.30
C SER A 443 16.48 0.78 27.21
N TYR A 444 16.76 2.08 27.37
CA TYR A 444 17.71 2.52 28.38
C TYR A 444 17.08 2.41 29.78
N LYS A 445 17.78 1.77 30.70
CA LYS A 445 17.36 1.65 32.10
C LYS A 445 18.47 2.02 33.05
N LYS A 446 18.10 2.66 34.16
CA LYS A 446 18.99 2.88 35.31
C LYS A 446 18.97 1.66 36.23
N LYS A 447 19.97 1.57 37.10
CA LYS A 447 20.01 0.56 38.16
C LYS A 447 18.70 0.60 38.98
N ASP A 448 18.21 -0.58 39.35
CA ASP A 448 17.00 -0.84 40.14
C ASP A 448 15.67 -0.49 39.45
N GLU A 449 15.71 0.06 38.22
CA GLU A 449 14.50 0.18 37.39
C GLU A 449 14.01 -1.18 36.90
N LYS A 450 12.70 -1.27 36.64
CA LYS A 450 12.06 -2.48 36.11
C LYS A 450 11.94 -2.43 34.59
N LEU A 451 12.17 -3.58 33.97
CA LEU A 451 11.80 -3.91 32.60
C LEU A 451 10.65 -4.91 32.62
N THR A 452 9.51 -4.55 32.02
CA THR A 452 8.31 -5.39 31.98
C THR A 452 7.88 -5.66 30.54
N ALA A 453 7.46 -6.89 30.25
CA ALA A 453 6.91 -7.25 28.95
C ALA A 453 5.69 -8.17 29.10
N TYR A 454 4.69 -7.98 28.24
CA TYR A 454 3.43 -8.72 28.25
C TYR A 454 3.17 -9.32 26.88
N PHE A 455 3.14 -10.65 26.80
CA PHE A 455 2.87 -11.37 25.57
C PHE A 455 1.71 -12.34 25.73
N LYS A 456 1.13 -12.68 24.58
CA LYS A 456 0.16 -13.76 24.40
C LYS A 456 0.73 -14.74 23.40
N LEU A 457 0.69 -16.01 23.73
CA LEU A 457 1.12 -17.10 22.85
C LEU A 457 0.08 -18.21 22.85
N GLY A 458 -0.01 -18.96 21.75
CA GLY A 458 -0.99 -20.03 21.64
C GLY A 458 -0.54 -21.14 20.70
N LEU A 459 -1.07 -22.34 20.94
CA LEU A 459 -0.91 -23.52 20.08
C LEU A 459 -2.30 -24.04 19.75
N LEU A 460 -2.63 -24.08 18.47
CA LEU A 460 -3.99 -24.31 17.98
C LEU A 460 -4.02 -25.45 16.97
N PRO A 461 -5.04 -26.32 17.01
CA PRO A 461 -5.28 -27.33 15.99
C PRO A 461 -5.98 -26.74 14.76
N LEU A 462 -5.45 -25.61 14.29
CA LEU A 462 -5.98 -24.81 13.21
C LEU A 462 -4.86 -24.47 12.25
N GLN A 463 -5.22 -24.23 10.99
CA GLN A 463 -4.34 -23.61 10.00
C GLN A 463 -4.17 -22.11 10.31
N TRP A 464 -3.18 -21.47 9.69
CA TRP A 464 -2.75 -20.11 9.97
C TRP A 464 -3.88 -19.09 9.83
N HIS A 465 -4.75 -19.25 8.84
CA HIS A 465 -5.84 -18.31 8.55
C HIS A 465 -6.96 -18.39 9.59
N ASN A 466 -7.33 -19.61 10.01
CA ASN A 466 -8.27 -19.81 11.12
C ASN A 466 -7.66 -19.39 12.47
N THR A 467 -6.35 -19.51 12.62
CA THR A 467 -5.61 -18.96 13.77
C THR A 467 -5.64 -17.43 13.75
N LEU A 468 -5.48 -16.79 12.58
CA LEU A 468 -5.62 -15.35 12.40
C LEU A 468 -7.02 -14.86 12.77
N GLN A 469 -8.05 -15.57 12.34
CA GLN A 469 -9.44 -15.29 12.74
C GLN A 469 -9.61 -15.41 14.27
N TYR A 470 -9.14 -16.51 14.88
CA TYR A 470 -9.17 -16.67 16.33
C TYR A 470 -8.49 -15.51 17.06
N LEU A 471 -7.35 -15.04 16.54
CA LEU A 471 -6.63 -13.89 17.08
C LEU A 471 -7.45 -12.60 16.98
N SER A 472 -8.09 -12.34 15.84
CA SER A 472 -8.98 -11.19 15.67
C SER A 472 -10.16 -11.25 16.63
N ASP A 473 -10.79 -12.42 16.79
CA ASP A 473 -11.99 -12.58 17.61
C ASP A 473 -11.71 -12.57 19.11
N SER A 474 -10.64 -13.24 19.54
CA SER A 474 -10.40 -13.59 20.95
C SER A 474 -9.19 -12.89 21.58
N VAL A 475 -8.18 -12.51 20.80
CA VAL A 475 -6.97 -11.87 21.33
C VAL A 475 -7.03 -10.35 21.18
N PHE A 476 -7.23 -9.86 19.96
CA PHE A 476 -7.40 -8.44 19.67
C PHE A 476 -8.85 -7.98 19.86
N ALA A 477 -9.79 -8.93 19.97
CA ALA A 477 -11.21 -8.72 20.24
C ALA A 477 -11.88 -7.73 19.28
N VAL A 478 -11.51 -7.78 17.99
CA VAL A 478 -12.05 -6.93 16.93
C VAL A 478 -13.57 -7.15 16.82
N ARG A 479 -14.34 -6.06 16.87
CA ARG A 479 -15.82 -6.05 16.73
C ARG A 479 -16.21 -4.95 15.76
N ASP A 480 -17.47 -4.89 15.34
CA ASP A 480 -17.99 -3.72 14.64
C ASP A 480 -18.04 -2.55 15.62
N TYR A 481 -17.01 -1.70 15.59
CA TYR A 481 -16.88 -0.62 16.55
C TYR A 481 -17.41 0.70 16.02
N ARG A 482 -17.53 0.83 14.70
CA ARG A 482 -17.73 2.12 14.07
C ARG A 482 -19.19 2.54 14.17
N VAL A 483 -19.39 3.84 14.36
CA VAL A 483 -20.70 4.47 14.41
C VAL A 483 -20.72 5.54 13.34
N GLN A 484 -21.80 5.59 12.57
CA GLN A 484 -22.00 6.57 11.51
C GLN A 484 -22.39 7.93 12.09
N SER A 485 -21.78 9.00 11.59
CA SER A 485 -22.17 10.38 11.86
C SER A 485 -22.81 11.05 10.64
N THR A 486 -22.34 10.70 9.45
CA THR A 486 -22.88 11.12 8.15
C THR A 486 -23.30 9.87 7.39
N PRO A 487 -24.55 9.77 6.90
CA PRO A 487 -24.97 8.69 6.00
C PRO A 487 -23.97 8.47 4.88
N LEU A 488 -23.67 7.21 4.55
CA LEU A 488 -22.84 6.91 3.38
C LEU A 488 -23.47 7.46 2.10
N THR A 489 -24.81 7.48 2.02
CA THR A 489 -25.54 8.13 0.92
C THR A 489 -25.22 9.62 0.83
N ASP A 490 -25.18 10.32 1.96
CA ASP A 490 -24.81 11.74 2.01
C ASP A 490 -23.33 11.95 1.68
N ALA A 491 -22.44 11.05 2.15
CA ALA A 491 -21.02 11.10 1.81
C ALA A 491 -20.76 10.92 0.30
N VAL A 492 -21.55 10.09 -0.38
CA VAL A 492 -21.57 9.98 -1.85
C VAL A 492 -21.94 11.33 -2.48
N PHE A 493 -23.04 11.95 -2.04
CA PHE A 493 -23.47 13.25 -2.57
C PHE A 493 -22.46 14.37 -2.29
N HIS A 494 -21.89 14.45 -1.08
CA HIS A 494 -20.83 15.41 -0.77
C HIS A 494 -19.59 15.20 -1.64
N THR A 495 -19.23 13.95 -1.94
CA THR A 495 -18.09 13.64 -2.84
C THR A 495 -18.41 14.05 -4.29
N ILE A 496 -19.63 13.83 -4.76
CA ILE A 496 -20.08 14.31 -6.08
C ILE A 496 -20.02 15.84 -6.16
N ASN A 497 -20.49 16.54 -5.13
CA ASN A 497 -20.42 18.00 -5.06
C ASN A 497 -18.97 18.51 -5.02
N LEU A 498 -18.06 17.77 -4.40
CA LEU A 498 -16.63 18.06 -4.46
C LEU A 498 -16.11 17.94 -5.89
N ILE A 499 -16.40 16.83 -6.58
CA ILE A 499 -16.01 16.60 -7.98
C ILE A 499 -16.48 17.74 -8.91
N LYS A 500 -17.71 18.24 -8.71
CA LYS A 500 -18.28 19.35 -9.51
C LYS A 500 -17.57 20.70 -9.28
N ASN A 501 -16.78 20.85 -8.22
CA ASN A 501 -16.01 22.06 -7.96
C ASN A 501 -14.61 21.99 -8.60
N ASP A 502 -14.36 22.83 -9.60
CA ASP A 502 -13.10 22.83 -10.35
C ASP A 502 -11.87 23.05 -9.46
N GLU A 503 -11.93 24.00 -8.52
CA GLU A 503 -10.79 24.37 -7.70
C GLU A 503 -10.50 23.35 -6.60
N ALA A 504 -11.53 22.89 -5.90
CA ALA A 504 -11.42 21.99 -4.76
C ALA A 504 -11.16 20.54 -5.18
N ALA A 505 -11.67 20.12 -6.34
CA ALA A 505 -11.32 18.83 -6.93
C ALA A 505 -10.03 18.87 -7.75
N GLY A 506 -9.43 20.04 -8.00
CA GLY A 506 -8.25 20.16 -8.85
C GLY A 506 -8.52 19.68 -10.29
N TRP A 507 -9.67 20.02 -10.85
CA TRP A 507 -10.04 19.70 -12.23
C TRP A 507 -9.35 20.67 -13.20
N ASP A 508 -8.75 20.13 -14.26
CA ASP A 508 -8.27 20.89 -15.40
C ASP A 508 -9.13 20.58 -16.63
N ALA A 509 -9.96 21.55 -17.03
CA ALA A 509 -10.91 21.38 -18.13
C ALA A 509 -10.22 21.23 -19.50
N ALA A 510 -9.08 21.89 -19.72
CA ALA A 510 -8.34 21.79 -20.97
C ALA A 510 -7.68 20.42 -21.12
N MET A 511 -7.23 19.83 -20.01
CA MET A 511 -6.63 18.50 -20.01
C MET A 511 -7.63 17.36 -19.75
N ARG A 512 -8.89 17.68 -19.42
CA ARG A 512 -9.98 16.75 -19.09
C ARG A 512 -9.64 15.76 -17.98
N GLY A 513 -9.01 16.22 -16.90
CA GLY A 513 -8.63 15.35 -15.79
C GLY A 513 -8.34 16.07 -14.48
N PHE A 514 -8.10 15.30 -13.43
CA PHE A 514 -7.75 15.82 -12.11
C PHE A 514 -6.23 15.94 -11.96
N LEU A 515 -5.74 17.05 -11.41
CA LEU A 515 -4.30 17.31 -11.29
C LEU A 515 -3.56 16.20 -10.53
N ASP A 516 -2.43 15.76 -11.08
CA ASP A 516 -1.42 15.00 -10.35
C ASP A 516 -0.53 15.97 -9.58
N ILE A 517 -0.81 16.14 -8.28
CA ILE A 517 -0.08 17.11 -7.46
C ILE A 517 1.36 16.67 -7.17
N GLU A 518 1.71 15.40 -7.41
CA GLU A 518 3.04 14.86 -7.17
C GLU A 518 4.02 15.22 -8.29
N SER A 519 3.50 15.57 -9.47
CA SER A 519 4.29 15.95 -10.63
C SER A 519 4.77 17.38 -10.54
N ASN A 520 6.08 17.60 -10.77
CA ASN A 520 6.65 18.94 -10.79
C ASN A 520 6.22 19.68 -12.08
N PRO A 521 5.43 20.77 -11.98
CA PRO A 521 4.88 21.52 -13.11
C PRO A 521 5.94 22.19 -13.97
N ASN A 522 7.11 22.50 -13.40
CA ASN A 522 8.25 23.07 -14.13
C ASN A 522 8.82 22.06 -15.14
N VAL A 523 8.53 20.77 -14.94
CA VAL A 523 8.78 19.73 -15.92
C VAL A 523 7.56 19.62 -16.84
N ARG A 524 6.39 19.31 -16.29
CA ARG A 524 5.11 19.25 -17.02
C ARG A 524 3.94 19.34 -16.04
N THR A 525 2.83 19.94 -16.48
CA THR A 525 1.56 19.78 -15.75
C THR A 525 0.98 18.43 -16.13
N GLU A 526 0.47 17.68 -15.15
CA GLU A 526 -0.13 16.37 -15.36
C GLU A 526 -1.52 16.28 -14.76
N VAL A 527 -2.39 15.54 -15.44
CA VAL A 527 -3.67 15.09 -14.91
C VAL A 527 -3.75 13.57 -14.90
N VAL A 528 -4.60 13.04 -14.03
CA VAL A 528 -4.89 11.61 -13.93
C VAL A 528 -6.40 11.40 -13.92
N GLN A 529 -6.84 10.40 -14.68
CA GLN A 529 -8.20 9.87 -14.68
C GLN A 529 -8.20 8.48 -14.04
N ALA A 530 -8.11 8.40 -12.71
CA ALA A 530 -7.92 7.12 -12.01
C ALA A 530 -9.17 6.24 -11.95
N ALA A 531 -10.37 6.83 -11.92
CA ALA A 531 -11.63 6.09 -11.92
C ALA A 531 -12.74 6.79 -12.74
N PRO A 532 -12.56 6.93 -14.07
CA PRO A 532 -13.48 7.69 -14.93
C PRO A 532 -14.90 7.12 -14.97
N LEU A 533 -15.07 5.81 -14.78
CA LEU A 533 -16.40 5.19 -14.80
C LEU A 533 -17.25 5.56 -13.58
N ALA A 534 -16.62 5.94 -12.46
CA ALA A 534 -17.34 6.45 -11.30
C ALA A 534 -18.06 7.77 -11.62
N LEU A 535 -17.48 8.60 -12.49
CA LEU A 535 -18.10 9.86 -12.94
C LEU A 535 -19.34 9.59 -13.79
N VAL A 536 -19.25 8.62 -14.71
CA VAL A 536 -20.37 8.21 -15.57
C VAL A 536 -21.47 7.57 -14.73
N SER A 537 -21.11 6.62 -13.86
CA SER A 537 -22.04 5.94 -12.94
C SER A 537 -22.76 6.93 -12.03
N ALA A 538 -22.04 7.86 -11.41
CA ALA A 538 -22.64 8.88 -10.55
C ALA A 538 -23.60 9.78 -11.33
N ALA A 539 -23.24 10.25 -12.53
CA ALA A 539 -24.13 11.08 -13.34
C ALA A 539 -25.41 10.34 -13.71
N VAL A 540 -25.32 9.07 -14.10
CA VAL A 540 -26.47 8.23 -14.45
C VAL A 540 -27.36 7.97 -13.24
N ILE A 541 -26.80 7.46 -12.14
CA ILE A 541 -27.58 7.09 -10.93
C ILE A 541 -28.25 8.31 -10.33
N THR A 542 -27.58 9.46 -10.28
CA THR A 542 -28.15 10.70 -9.72
C THR A 542 -29.04 11.47 -10.71
N HIS A 543 -29.10 11.03 -11.97
CA HIS A 543 -29.76 11.75 -13.06
C HIS A 543 -29.25 13.20 -13.21
N ASP A 544 -27.96 13.42 -12.96
CA ASP A 544 -27.31 14.74 -13.07
C ASP A 544 -26.64 14.92 -14.44
N GLU A 545 -27.39 15.48 -15.39
CA GLU A 545 -26.92 15.78 -16.74
C GLU A 545 -25.79 16.82 -16.77
N GLN A 546 -25.74 17.72 -15.77
CA GLN A 546 -24.66 18.68 -15.64
C GLN A 546 -23.36 17.98 -15.25
N LEU A 547 -23.40 17.05 -14.28
CA LEU A 547 -22.24 16.20 -13.95
C LEU A 547 -21.81 15.37 -15.16
N TYR A 548 -22.77 14.85 -15.93
CA TYR A 548 -22.45 14.15 -17.17
C TYR A 548 -21.66 15.04 -18.13
N THR A 549 -22.18 16.22 -18.45
CA THR A 549 -21.60 17.13 -19.44
C THR A 549 -20.25 17.70 -18.99
N THR A 550 -20.10 18.02 -17.71
CA THR A 550 -18.92 18.73 -17.19
C THR A 550 -17.80 17.82 -16.70
N ARG A 551 -18.07 16.52 -16.49
CA ARG A 551 -17.10 15.54 -15.95
C ARG A 551 -17.12 14.22 -16.70
N ALA A 552 -18.28 13.56 -16.78
CA ALA A 552 -18.36 12.21 -17.33
C ALA A 552 -18.02 12.17 -18.83
N LEU A 553 -18.60 13.07 -19.64
CA LEU A 553 -18.31 13.18 -21.07
C LEU A 553 -16.83 13.51 -21.31
N PRO A 554 -16.22 14.53 -20.68
CA PRO A 554 -14.77 14.75 -20.76
C PRO A 554 -13.92 13.53 -20.37
N ALA A 555 -14.34 12.76 -19.36
CA ALA A 555 -13.64 11.53 -18.97
C ALA A 555 -13.79 10.41 -20.03
N ILE A 556 -14.95 10.30 -20.69
CA ILE A 556 -15.15 9.42 -21.84
C ILE A 556 -14.21 9.82 -22.99
N GLU A 557 -14.16 11.10 -23.32
CA GLU A 557 -13.27 11.65 -24.35
C GLU A 557 -11.80 11.40 -24.03
N TYR A 558 -11.42 11.51 -22.76
CA TYR A 558 -10.08 11.19 -22.28
C TYR A 558 -9.75 9.70 -22.51
N MET A 559 -10.63 8.78 -22.12
CA MET A 559 -10.44 7.33 -22.35
C MET A 559 -10.34 6.97 -23.83
N LEU A 560 -11.05 7.68 -24.70
CA LEU A 560 -11.05 7.49 -26.15
C LEU A 560 -9.81 8.06 -26.86
N SER A 561 -8.97 8.82 -26.18
CA SER A 561 -7.86 9.54 -26.82
C SER A 561 -6.49 9.35 -26.16
N ARG A 562 -6.39 9.39 -24.82
CA ARG A 562 -5.10 9.33 -24.10
C ARG A 562 -4.63 7.89 -23.93
N LYS A 563 -3.30 7.70 -23.93
CA LYS A 563 -2.64 6.39 -23.81
C LYS A 563 -2.63 5.79 -22.40
N GLY A 564 -3.09 6.49 -21.39
CA GLY A 564 -3.04 5.97 -20.02
C GLY A 564 -3.85 6.81 -19.05
N PHE A 565 -3.82 6.39 -17.78
CA PHE A 565 -4.49 7.12 -16.71
C PHE A 565 -3.89 8.51 -16.55
N ARG A 566 -2.55 8.61 -16.65
CA ARG A 566 -1.80 9.87 -16.57
C ARG A 566 -1.55 10.47 -17.94
N TRP A 567 -1.68 11.79 -18.03
CA TRP A 567 -1.28 12.54 -19.20
C TRP A 567 -0.73 13.91 -18.80
N GLY A 568 0.43 14.26 -19.38
CA GLY A 568 1.11 15.51 -19.13
C GLY A 568 1.34 16.32 -20.40
N TYR A 569 1.27 17.64 -20.27
CA TYR A 569 1.38 18.63 -21.37
C TYR A 569 2.10 19.89 -20.84
N PRO A 570 2.88 20.65 -21.65
CA PRO A 570 3.12 20.57 -23.10
C PRO A 570 4.25 19.65 -23.57
N GLN A 571 4.98 19.00 -22.65
CA GLN A 571 6.11 18.17 -23.05
C GLN A 571 5.69 17.03 -23.97
N ALA A 572 6.47 16.82 -25.03
CA ALA A 572 6.18 15.84 -26.07
C ALA A 572 6.46 14.38 -25.67
N SER A 573 7.24 14.17 -24.60
CA SER A 573 7.55 12.85 -24.06
C SER A 573 7.55 12.84 -22.54
N ASP A 574 7.40 11.63 -21.99
CA ASP A 574 7.56 11.36 -20.59
C ASP A 574 9.03 11.46 -20.17
N PRO A 575 9.40 12.29 -19.17
CA PRO A 575 10.80 12.44 -18.76
C PRO A 575 11.43 11.16 -18.19
N GLN A 576 10.63 10.25 -17.62
CA GLN A 576 11.12 9.02 -17.00
C GLN A 576 11.23 7.87 -18.00
N THR A 577 10.22 7.69 -18.84
CA THR A 577 10.14 6.54 -19.78
C THR A 577 10.54 6.91 -21.20
N GLN A 578 10.70 8.21 -21.50
CA GLN A 578 10.91 8.77 -22.84
C GLN A 578 9.79 8.44 -23.84
N THR A 579 8.63 7.95 -23.38
CA THR A 579 7.50 7.63 -24.26
C THR A 579 6.81 8.90 -24.74
N SER A 580 6.47 8.97 -26.03
CA SER A 580 5.72 10.11 -26.60
C SER A 580 4.34 10.25 -25.95
N THR A 581 4.07 11.43 -25.38
CA THR A 581 2.81 11.83 -24.72
C THR A 581 1.90 12.64 -25.64
N ASN A 582 2.43 13.22 -26.71
CA ASN A 582 1.68 13.95 -27.74
C ASN A 582 1.22 13.01 -28.87
N THR A 583 0.68 11.84 -28.50
CA THR A 583 0.12 10.91 -29.48
C THR A 583 -1.15 10.31 -28.92
N PHE A 584 -2.28 10.63 -29.55
CA PHE A 584 -3.58 10.13 -29.17
C PHE A 584 -3.97 8.89 -29.98
N SER A 585 -4.65 7.95 -29.34
CA SER A 585 -5.14 6.73 -29.97
C SER A 585 -6.27 6.13 -29.14
N PRO A 586 -7.34 5.62 -29.77
CA PRO A 586 -8.38 4.91 -29.03
C PRO A 586 -7.97 3.47 -28.70
N PHE A 587 -6.95 2.92 -29.38
CA PHE A 587 -6.62 1.49 -29.34
C PHE A 587 -5.45 1.14 -28.40
N GLY A 588 -4.52 2.08 -28.18
CA GLY A 588 -3.30 1.84 -27.42
C GLY A 588 -3.28 2.60 -26.10
N SER A 589 -4.17 2.25 -25.16
CA SER A 589 -4.20 2.87 -23.82
C SER A 589 -4.26 1.88 -22.66
N GLN A 590 -3.86 2.33 -21.46
CA GLN A 590 -3.94 1.55 -20.21
C GLN A 590 -5.37 1.18 -19.79
N TYR A 591 -6.40 1.81 -20.38
CA TYR A 591 -7.79 1.40 -20.22
C TYR A 591 -8.02 0.08 -20.95
N ASN A 592 -8.45 -0.92 -20.19
CA ASN A 592 -8.54 -2.32 -20.59
C ASN A 592 -9.93 -2.68 -21.14
N THR A 593 -10.17 -3.95 -21.46
CA THR A 593 -11.48 -4.39 -21.99
C THR A 593 -12.61 -4.18 -20.98
N ALA A 594 -12.36 -4.41 -19.68
CA ALA A 594 -13.37 -4.18 -18.64
C ALA A 594 -13.86 -2.72 -18.58
N HIS A 595 -12.98 -1.75 -18.79
CA HIS A 595 -13.39 -0.34 -18.81
C HIS A 595 -14.40 -0.03 -19.91
N PHE A 596 -14.11 -0.48 -21.13
CA PHE A 596 -14.97 -0.19 -22.28
C PHE A 596 -16.24 -1.04 -22.28
N GLU A 597 -16.20 -2.26 -21.73
CA GLU A 597 -17.41 -3.06 -21.45
C GLU A 597 -18.33 -2.34 -20.46
N ALA A 598 -17.78 -1.86 -19.35
CA ALA A 598 -18.53 -1.12 -18.35
C ALA A 598 -19.07 0.21 -18.90
N LEU A 599 -18.26 0.94 -19.68
CA LEU A 599 -18.70 2.17 -20.35
C LEU A 599 -19.85 1.90 -21.32
N HIS A 600 -19.75 0.85 -22.13
CA HIS A 600 -20.80 0.47 -23.08
C HIS A 600 -22.13 0.24 -22.35
N ARG A 601 -22.11 -0.41 -21.19
CA ARG A 601 -23.30 -0.64 -20.36
C ARG A 601 -23.82 0.62 -19.69
N LEU A 602 -22.94 1.45 -19.12
CA LEU A 602 -23.31 2.73 -18.51
C LEU A 602 -23.97 3.71 -19.51
N LEU A 603 -23.65 3.59 -20.80
CA LEU A 603 -24.30 4.35 -21.88
C LEU A 603 -25.54 3.65 -22.47
N GLY A 604 -26.12 2.68 -21.75
CA GLY A 604 -27.32 1.95 -22.14
C GLY A 604 -27.14 1.08 -23.39
N GLN A 605 -25.91 0.64 -23.68
CA GLN A 605 -25.55 -0.13 -24.87
C GLN A 605 -25.84 0.55 -26.23
N ASN A 606 -26.17 1.85 -26.23
CA ASN A 606 -26.54 2.61 -27.42
C ASN A 606 -25.36 2.98 -28.35
N ASN A 607 -24.14 2.61 -27.95
CA ASN A 607 -22.89 2.88 -28.66
C ASN A 607 -22.15 1.57 -29.00
N PRO A 608 -22.69 0.71 -29.89
CA PRO A 608 -22.11 -0.61 -30.16
C PRO A 608 -20.71 -0.56 -30.81
N TRP A 609 -20.31 0.56 -31.41
CA TRP A 609 -18.93 0.75 -31.89
C TRP A 609 -17.88 0.69 -30.78
N LEU A 610 -18.25 0.92 -29.51
CA LEU A 610 -17.34 0.78 -28.37
C LEU A 610 -16.77 -0.64 -28.26
N ALA A 611 -17.50 -1.67 -28.70
CA ALA A 611 -17.01 -3.04 -28.68
C ALA A 611 -15.73 -3.21 -29.53
N ASN A 612 -15.64 -2.50 -30.66
CA ASN A 612 -14.45 -2.52 -31.53
C ASN A 612 -13.24 -1.82 -30.88
N ILE A 613 -13.48 -0.88 -29.95
CA ILE A 613 -12.43 -0.21 -29.18
C ILE A 613 -12.03 -1.03 -27.95
N ALA A 614 -13.01 -1.68 -27.31
CA ALA A 614 -12.81 -2.59 -26.20
C ALA A 614 -12.01 -3.82 -26.60
N MET A 615 -12.24 -4.30 -27.82
CA MET A 615 -11.63 -5.50 -28.39
C MET A 615 -11.13 -5.26 -29.83
N PRO A 616 -10.06 -4.49 -30.03
CA PRO A 616 -9.48 -4.29 -31.36
C PRO A 616 -9.07 -5.64 -31.96
N GLU A 617 -9.38 -5.83 -33.25
CA GLU A 617 -9.17 -7.11 -33.97
C GLU A 617 -9.86 -8.32 -33.30
N GLY A 618 -10.88 -8.09 -32.47
CA GLY A 618 -11.58 -9.14 -31.74
C GLY A 618 -10.78 -9.75 -30.59
N LYS A 619 -9.74 -9.06 -30.08
CA LYS A 619 -8.91 -9.52 -28.95
C LYS A 619 -9.06 -8.60 -27.73
N PRO A 620 -9.06 -9.15 -26.49
CA PRO A 620 -9.07 -8.34 -25.28
C PRO A 620 -7.84 -7.44 -25.17
N ARG A 621 -8.04 -6.27 -24.59
CA ARG A 621 -7.03 -5.33 -24.17
C ARG A 621 -6.67 -5.65 -22.73
N TYR A 622 -5.56 -6.35 -22.54
CA TYR A 622 -5.14 -6.73 -21.20
C TYR A 622 -4.57 -5.56 -20.43
N SER A 623 -4.91 -5.52 -19.16
CA SER A 623 -4.30 -4.68 -18.13
C SER A 623 -2.79 -4.88 -18.12
N LYS A 624 -2.03 -3.78 -18.21
CA LYS A 624 -0.57 -3.77 -18.10
C LYS A 624 -0.09 -2.53 -17.36
N GLY A 625 0.68 -2.73 -16.29
CA GLY A 625 1.41 -1.68 -15.60
C GLY A 625 0.66 -1.01 -14.43
N TYR A 626 1.37 -0.06 -13.77
CA TYR A 626 0.95 0.63 -12.54
C TYR A 626 0.37 -0.27 -11.43
N GLY A 627 1.01 -1.43 -11.22
CA GLY A 627 0.72 -2.32 -10.10
C GLY A 627 -0.33 -3.41 -10.37
N VAL A 628 -0.86 -3.55 -11.59
CA VAL A 628 -1.86 -4.57 -11.96
C VAL A 628 -1.48 -5.26 -13.26
N ASP A 629 -1.40 -6.59 -13.25
CA ASP A 629 -1.10 -7.43 -14.44
C ASP A 629 -2.08 -8.62 -14.59
N GLN A 630 -3.30 -8.51 -14.05
CA GLN A 630 -4.27 -9.61 -14.05
C GLN A 630 -5.04 -9.72 -15.37
N THR A 631 -4.55 -10.57 -16.27
CA THR A 631 -5.07 -10.63 -17.65
C THR A 631 -6.37 -11.42 -17.83
N TRP A 632 -6.74 -12.32 -16.91
CA TRP A 632 -7.94 -13.15 -17.07
C TRP A 632 -9.24 -12.41 -16.71
N ALA A 633 -9.16 -11.35 -15.89
CA ALA A 633 -10.29 -10.46 -15.61
C ALA A 633 -10.78 -9.78 -16.90
N ASP A 634 -9.84 -9.42 -17.80
CA ASP A 634 -10.16 -8.88 -19.13
C ASP A 634 -10.77 -9.93 -20.07
N ASP A 635 -10.42 -11.21 -19.91
CA ASP A 635 -11.12 -12.30 -20.62
C ASP A 635 -12.57 -12.45 -20.11
N LEU A 636 -12.81 -12.30 -18.79
CA LEU A 636 -14.16 -12.28 -18.24
C LEU A 636 -14.97 -11.08 -18.76
N ALA A 637 -14.36 -9.90 -18.84
CA ALA A 637 -14.97 -8.72 -19.46
C ALA A 637 -15.29 -8.96 -20.94
N ALA A 638 -14.40 -9.60 -21.69
CA ALA A 638 -14.65 -9.98 -23.09
C ALA A 638 -15.85 -10.94 -23.22
N PHE A 639 -16.01 -11.89 -22.29
CA PHE A 639 -17.22 -12.72 -22.22
C PHE A 639 -18.47 -11.86 -21.93
N ARG A 640 -18.43 -10.96 -20.94
CA ARG A 640 -19.57 -10.10 -20.61
C ARG A 640 -19.99 -9.23 -21.80
N LEU A 641 -19.03 -8.72 -22.57
CA LEU A 641 -19.24 -7.89 -23.75
C LEU A 641 -19.77 -8.68 -24.96
N THR A 642 -19.18 -9.84 -25.27
CA THR A 642 -19.46 -10.56 -26.54
C THR A 642 -20.38 -11.76 -26.41
N LYS A 643 -20.59 -12.25 -25.17
CA LYS A 643 -21.27 -13.51 -24.83
C LYS A 643 -20.66 -14.76 -25.48
N ALA A 644 -19.41 -14.69 -25.98
CA ALA A 644 -18.74 -15.83 -26.58
C ALA A 644 -18.05 -16.71 -25.52
N ASP A 645 -18.49 -17.96 -25.36
CA ASP A 645 -18.04 -18.90 -24.32
C ASP A 645 -16.53 -19.13 -24.27
N LYS A 646 -15.83 -19.02 -25.41
CA LYS A 646 -14.36 -19.14 -25.47
C LYS A 646 -13.64 -18.23 -24.47
N TRP A 647 -14.21 -17.05 -24.20
CA TRP A 647 -13.65 -16.08 -23.26
C TRP A 647 -13.89 -16.47 -21.81
N LEU A 648 -15.08 -17.02 -21.48
CA LEU A 648 -15.36 -17.54 -20.15
C LEU A 648 -14.47 -18.74 -19.82
N VAL A 649 -14.28 -19.65 -20.78
CA VAL A 649 -13.35 -20.78 -20.65
C VAL A 649 -11.94 -20.27 -20.40
N LYS A 650 -11.47 -19.28 -21.17
CA LYS A 650 -10.13 -18.71 -21.02
C LYS A 650 -9.95 -17.98 -19.68
N ALA A 651 -10.94 -17.21 -19.24
CA ALA A 651 -10.95 -16.56 -17.93
C ALA A 651 -10.85 -17.59 -16.79
N THR A 652 -11.62 -18.68 -16.89
CA THR A 652 -11.60 -19.77 -15.91
C THR A 652 -10.24 -20.48 -15.86
N ILE A 653 -9.64 -20.77 -17.02
CA ILE A 653 -8.28 -21.35 -17.10
C ILE A 653 -7.25 -20.41 -16.48
N GLY A 654 -7.31 -19.11 -16.81
CA GLY A 654 -6.40 -18.10 -16.28
C GLY A 654 -6.52 -17.92 -14.76
N ALA A 655 -7.74 -17.85 -14.23
CA ALA A 655 -7.99 -17.77 -12.80
C ALA A 655 -7.48 -19.02 -12.07
N ASN A 656 -7.75 -20.22 -12.59
CA ASN A 656 -7.24 -21.47 -11.99
C ASN A 656 -5.70 -21.55 -12.02
N HIS A 657 -5.08 -21.06 -13.09
CA HIS A 657 -3.61 -20.97 -13.17
C HIS A 657 -3.04 -20.01 -12.12
N GLU A 658 -3.63 -18.82 -11.95
CA GLU A 658 -3.22 -17.87 -10.91
C GLU A 658 -3.41 -18.46 -9.51
N LEU A 659 -4.57 -19.08 -9.23
CA LEU A 659 -4.83 -19.76 -7.96
C LEU A 659 -3.78 -20.83 -7.67
N HIS A 660 -3.46 -21.67 -8.65
CA HIS A 660 -2.44 -22.68 -8.48
C HIS A 660 -1.06 -22.05 -8.22
N THR A 661 -0.63 -21.09 -9.05
CA THR A 661 0.74 -20.56 -9.01
C THR A 661 1.01 -19.54 -7.91
N ALA A 662 0.04 -18.68 -7.59
CA ALA A 662 0.20 -17.55 -6.69
C ALA A 662 -0.46 -17.75 -5.31
N LEU A 663 -1.41 -18.68 -5.17
CA LEU A 663 -2.09 -18.98 -3.89
C LEU A 663 -1.68 -20.34 -3.33
N TYR A 664 -1.94 -21.44 -4.06
CA TYR A 664 -1.81 -22.80 -3.54
C TYR A 664 -0.40 -23.39 -3.62
N ASN A 665 0.41 -22.98 -4.61
CA ASN A 665 1.83 -23.32 -4.68
C ASN A 665 2.65 -22.71 -3.54
N ASN A 666 2.06 -21.81 -2.75
CA ASN A 666 2.61 -21.34 -1.50
C ASN A 666 4.01 -20.71 -1.67
N PRO A 667 4.09 -19.56 -2.38
CA PRO A 667 5.34 -19.02 -2.88
C PRO A 667 6.32 -18.63 -1.77
N SER A 668 7.63 -18.74 -2.08
CA SER A 668 8.73 -18.35 -1.18
C SER A 668 9.43 -17.04 -1.59
N LYS A 669 9.09 -16.47 -2.76
CA LYS A 669 9.67 -15.21 -3.25
C LYS A 669 9.33 -14.05 -2.31
N SER A 670 10.34 -13.29 -1.89
CA SER A 670 10.20 -12.18 -0.94
C SER A 670 9.29 -11.05 -1.44
N VAL A 671 8.55 -10.43 -0.51
CA VAL A 671 7.90 -9.14 -0.71
C VAL A 671 8.92 -8.04 -0.47
N LEU A 672 8.97 -7.06 -1.36
CA LEU A 672 9.88 -5.93 -1.25
C LEU A 672 9.16 -4.73 -0.62
N PRO A 673 9.85 -3.87 0.15
CA PRO A 673 9.21 -2.75 0.86
C PRO A 673 8.48 -1.73 -0.02
N TRP A 674 8.79 -1.68 -1.32
CA TRP A 674 8.17 -0.78 -2.31
C TRP A 674 6.95 -1.39 -3.01
N MET A 675 6.67 -2.68 -2.81
CA MET A 675 5.55 -3.35 -3.46
C MET A 675 4.22 -2.93 -2.84
N PHE A 676 3.21 -2.71 -3.67
CA PHE A 676 1.84 -2.45 -3.23
C PHE A 676 1.25 -3.71 -2.60
N TYR A 677 0.93 -3.65 -1.30
CA TYR A 677 0.57 -4.85 -0.53
C TYR A 677 -0.66 -5.55 -1.12
N HIS A 678 -1.72 -4.79 -1.40
CA HIS A 678 -3.00 -5.30 -1.89
C HIS A 678 -3.02 -5.64 -3.39
N ALA A 679 -1.91 -5.45 -4.12
CA ALA A 679 -1.82 -5.75 -5.54
C ALA A 679 -0.71 -6.77 -5.89
N GLN A 680 0.35 -6.84 -5.09
CA GLN A 680 1.57 -7.59 -5.45
C GLN A 680 2.03 -8.59 -4.38
N ALA A 681 1.56 -8.49 -3.12
CA ALA A 681 1.99 -9.42 -2.07
C ALA A 681 1.23 -10.76 -2.13
N TYR A 682 0.01 -10.77 -2.63
CA TYR A 682 -0.87 -11.94 -2.76
C TYR A 682 -1.81 -11.74 -3.97
N PRO A 683 -2.39 -12.82 -4.55
CA PRO A 683 -3.26 -12.70 -5.73
C PRO A 683 -4.52 -11.89 -5.44
N GLN A 684 -5.00 -11.16 -6.46
CA GLN A 684 -6.19 -10.31 -6.37
C GLN A 684 -7.45 -11.17 -6.33
N TRP A 685 -7.85 -11.54 -5.12
CA TRP A 685 -8.94 -12.49 -4.89
C TRP A 685 -10.33 -11.90 -5.14
N PHE A 686 -10.49 -10.58 -5.08
CA PHE A 686 -11.80 -9.94 -5.21
C PHE A 686 -12.40 -10.13 -6.61
N ASP A 687 -11.59 -10.29 -7.66
CA ASP A 687 -12.08 -10.57 -9.03
C ASP A 687 -12.60 -12.01 -9.18
N LEU A 688 -12.25 -12.93 -8.27
CA LEU A 688 -12.80 -14.29 -8.30
C LEU A 688 -14.30 -14.30 -7.97
N LEU A 689 -14.77 -13.33 -7.16
CA LEU A 689 -16.19 -13.15 -6.88
C LEU A 689 -16.98 -12.76 -8.14
N ASP A 690 -16.32 -12.00 -9.02
CA ASP A 690 -16.85 -11.57 -10.30
C ASP A 690 -16.97 -12.73 -11.30
N LEU A 691 -16.01 -13.66 -11.29
CA LEU A 691 -16.09 -14.90 -12.05
C LEU A 691 -17.17 -15.83 -11.47
N TYR A 692 -17.26 -15.93 -10.13
CA TYR A 692 -18.31 -16.67 -9.45
C TYR A 692 -19.71 -16.19 -9.85
N ASP A 693 -19.92 -14.88 -9.98
CA ASP A 693 -21.23 -14.34 -10.37
C ASP A 693 -21.71 -14.87 -11.73
N VAL A 694 -20.80 -15.26 -12.61
CA VAL A 694 -21.10 -15.86 -13.92
C VAL A 694 -21.09 -17.39 -13.87
N SER A 695 -20.04 -18.00 -13.31
CA SER A 695 -19.83 -19.46 -13.36
C SER A 695 -20.59 -20.24 -12.29
N LYS A 696 -20.93 -19.57 -11.18
CA LYS A 696 -21.50 -20.15 -9.95
C LYS A 696 -20.62 -21.24 -9.32
N ASP A 697 -19.33 -21.30 -9.65
CA ASP A 697 -18.39 -22.26 -9.07
C ASP A 697 -18.00 -21.88 -7.63
N LYS A 698 -18.51 -22.65 -6.66
CA LYS A 698 -18.26 -22.43 -5.23
C LYS A 698 -16.77 -22.55 -4.84
N ALA A 699 -15.94 -23.23 -5.64
CA ALA A 699 -14.50 -23.28 -5.38
C ALA A 699 -13.85 -21.89 -5.42
N LEU A 700 -14.38 -20.97 -6.24
CA LEU A 700 -13.92 -19.58 -6.31
C LEU A 700 -14.22 -18.80 -5.03
N VAL A 701 -15.37 -19.05 -4.40
CA VAL A 701 -15.73 -18.45 -3.09
C VAL A 701 -14.81 -18.98 -2.00
N ALA A 702 -14.53 -20.28 -1.98
CA ALA A 702 -13.58 -20.87 -1.02
C ALA A 702 -12.16 -20.32 -1.19
N ALA A 703 -11.69 -20.20 -2.44
CA ALA A 703 -10.40 -19.59 -2.76
C ALA A 703 -10.34 -18.12 -2.31
N SER A 704 -11.41 -17.36 -2.56
CA SER A 704 -11.56 -15.97 -2.12
C SER A 704 -11.52 -15.85 -0.60
N ALA A 705 -12.24 -16.72 0.11
CA ALA A 705 -12.25 -16.77 1.56
C ALA A 705 -10.85 -17.02 2.12
N TYR A 706 -10.12 -18.00 1.58
CA TYR A 706 -8.74 -18.25 2.00
C TYR A 706 -7.83 -17.05 1.72
N ALA A 707 -7.84 -16.51 0.51
CA ALA A 707 -6.98 -15.39 0.11
C ALA A 707 -7.30 -14.06 0.84
N ALA A 708 -8.57 -13.82 1.20
CA ALA A 708 -8.99 -12.65 1.94
C ALA A 708 -8.27 -12.51 3.30
N HIS A 709 -7.82 -13.59 3.92
CA HIS A 709 -7.06 -13.53 5.17
C HIS A 709 -5.70 -12.82 5.01
N PHE A 710 -5.09 -12.81 3.82
CA PHE A 710 -3.91 -11.98 3.57
C PHE A 710 -4.25 -10.49 3.54
N THR A 711 -5.47 -10.13 3.11
CA THR A 711 -5.97 -8.76 3.23
C THR A 711 -6.16 -8.42 4.71
N LEU A 712 -6.81 -9.30 5.49
CA LEU A 712 -7.03 -9.10 6.93
C LEU A 712 -5.72 -8.93 7.72
N ALA A 713 -4.69 -9.70 7.39
CA ALA A 713 -3.38 -9.61 8.03
C ALA A 713 -2.70 -8.24 7.84
N GLY A 714 -3.04 -7.51 6.77
CA GLY A 714 -2.55 -6.16 6.50
C GLY A 714 -3.44 -5.04 7.04
N ILE A 715 -4.49 -5.36 7.81
CA ILE A 715 -5.41 -4.39 8.39
C ILE A 715 -5.15 -4.27 9.89
N ARG A 716 -5.17 -3.03 10.41
CA ARG A 716 -4.87 -2.76 11.81
C ARG A 716 -5.94 -3.32 12.75
N THR A 717 -5.52 -3.97 13.84
CA THR A 717 -6.41 -4.61 14.84
C THR A 717 -6.28 -4.05 16.26
N TYR A 718 -5.48 -3.01 16.47
CA TYR A 718 -5.17 -2.46 17.80
C TYR A 718 -5.05 -0.92 17.77
N PRO A 719 -5.16 -0.22 18.93
CA PRO A 719 -5.46 -0.75 20.27
C PRO A 719 -6.94 -1.16 20.41
N PRO A 720 -7.29 -1.98 21.43
CA PRO A 720 -8.68 -2.25 21.77
C PRO A 720 -9.48 -0.97 22.05
N ILE A 721 -10.70 -0.91 21.56
CA ILE A 721 -11.59 0.25 21.71
C ILE A 721 -12.42 0.09 22.99
N CYS A 722 -12.46 1.13 23.80
CA CYS A 722 -13.26 1.21 25.03
C CYS A 722 -14.30 2.34 24.90
N LYS A 723 -15.22 2.45 25.88
CA LYS A 723 -16.25 3.52 25.93
C LYS A 723 -15.70 4.90 26.34
N ASP A 724 -14.39 5.10 26.24
CA ASP A 724 -13.72 6.33 26.65
C ASP A 724 -13.56 7.33 25.50
N THR A 725 -13.09 8.54 25.83
CA THR A 725 -12.72 9.59 24.86
C THR A 725 -11.20 9.74 24.73
N ILE A 726 -10.73 10.22 23.58
CA ILE A 726 -9.35 10.63 23.31
C ILE A 726 -9.30 12.16 23.22
N LEU A 727 -8.31 12.78 23.86
CA LEU A 727 -7.98 14.19 23.64
C LEU A 727 -7.20 14.32 22.33
N ILE A 728 -7.74 15.09 21.38
CA ILE A 728 -7.08 15.39 20.10
C ILE A 728 -6.69 16.86 19.99
N HIS A 729 -5.76 17.14 19.07
CA HIS A 729 -5.32 18.48 18.69
C HIS A 729 -4.81 19.33 19.87
N GLN A 730 -4.07 18.71 20.79
CA GLN A 730 -3.63 19.36 22.03
C GLN A 730 -2.90 20.69 21.76
N GLY A 731 -3.30 21.74 22.45
CA GLY A 731 -2.80 23.11 22.27
C GLY A 731 -3.15 23.74 20.92
N GLY A 732 -4.22 23.27 20.26
CA GLY A 732 -4.64 23.75 18.94
C GLY A 732 -3.69 23.33 17.82
N LYS A 733 -2.99 22.21 17.98
CA LYS A 733 -1.94 21.75 17.05
C LYS A 733 -2.21 20.35 16.54
N TYR A 734 -2.11 20.20 15.22
CA TYR A 734 -2.06 18.90 14.57
C TYR A 734 -1.30 19.02 13.25
N VAL A 735 -0.28 18.17 13.07
CA VAL A 735 0.56 18.21 11.87
C VAL A 735 -0.05 17.33 10.77
N GLY A 736 -0.38 16.08 11.12
CA GLY A 736 -0.78 15.04 10.17
C GLY A 736 0.30 14.82 9.10
N ASN A 737 -0.12 14.57 7.86
CA ASN A 737 0.77 14.56 6.71
C ASN A 737 1.09 16.00 6.27
N ALA A 738 2.38 16.37 6.30
CA ALA A 738 2.86 17.72 6.03
C ALA A 738 3.49 17.91 4.64
N ASN A 739 3.45 16.90 3.77
CA ASN A 739 4.03 17.00 2.43
C ASN A 739 3.34 18.12 1.63
N VAL A 740 4.14 19.08 1.17
CA VAL A 740 3.71 20.16 0.25
C VAL A 740 4.00 19.70 -1.17
N PHE A 741 2.95 19.66 -1.96
CA PHE A 741 2.96 19.20 -3.35
C PHE A 741 2.79 20.40 -4.29
N TRP A 742 2.40 20.15 -5.54
CA TRP A 742 2.19 21.18 -6.55
C TRP A 742 0.70 21.38 -6.82
N LYS A 743 0.28 22.62 -7.06
CA LYS A 743 -1.02 22.94 -7.68
C LYS A 743 -0.74 23.89 -8.83
N LYS A 744 -0.79 23.37 -10.05
CA LYS A 744 -0.27 24.07 -11.23
C LYS A 744 1.18 24.47 -10.98
N ASP A 745 1.57 25.70 -11.23
CA ASP A 745 2.93 26.24 -11.23
C ASP A 745 3.54 26.52 -9.84
N LYS A 746 2.81 26.33 -8.74
CA LYS A 746 3.25 26.69 -7.39
C LYS A 746 3.19 25.55 -6.38
N PRO A 747 4.11 25.50 -5.40
CA PRO A 747 3.95 24.65 -4.23
C PRO A 747 2.64 25.00 -3.51
N TYR A 748 1.85 23.99 -3.18
CA TYR A 748 0.52 24.17 -2.61
C TYR A 748 0.18 23.03 -1.66
N LYS A 749 -0.48 23.41 -0.56
CA LYS A 749 -1.19 22.50 0.34
C LYS A 749 -2.33 23.28 0.98
N LEU A 750 -3.54 22.74 0.98
CA LEU A 750 -4.73 23.44 1.44
C LEU A 750 -4.57 23.83 2.93
N GLY A 751 -4.70 25.12 3.23
CA GLY A 751 -4.50 25.66 4.58
C GLY A 751 -3.05 25.65 5.08
N TYR A 752 -2.06 25.79 4.18
CA TYR A 752 -0.63 25.91 4.54
C TYR A 752 -0.08 27.33 4.23
N PRO A 753 0.83 27.91 5.06
CA PRO A 753 1.30 27.39 6.34
C PRO A 753 0.18 27.36 7.38
N ARG A 754 0.27 26.39 8.30
CA ARG A 754 -0.70 26.21 9.38
C ARG A 754 -0.75 27.44 10.29
N LYS A 755 -1.95 27.80 10.72
CA LYS A 755 -2.21 28.88 11.68
C LYS A 755 -2.81 28.33 12.97
N MET A 756 -2.59 29.05 14.07
CA MET A 756 -3.25 28.75 15.34
C MET A 756 -4.77 28.84 15.15
N GLY A 757 -5.51 27.82 15.61
CA GLY A 757 -6.96 27.74 15.44
C GLY A 757 -7.43 26.99 14.19
N ASP A 758 -6.53 26.56 13.29
CA ASP A 758 -6.88 25.66 12.17
C ASP A 758 -7.48 24.34 12.67
N VAL A 759 -7.13 23.94 13.89
CA VAL A 759 -7.71 22.82 14.62
C VAL A 759 -8.04 23.22 16.05
N SER A 760 -9.04 22.58 16.64
CA SER A 760 -9.45 22.79 18.03
C SER A 760 -9.14 21.57 18.90
N GLU A 761 -8.57 21.83 20.08
CA GLU A 761 -8.41 20.82 21.12
C GLU A 761 -9.78 20.38 21.64
N LYS A 762 -10.04 19.07 21.67
CA LYS A 762 -11.30 18.52 22.16
C LYS A 762 -11.19 17.03 22.49
N LYS A 763 -12.16 16.55 23.28
CA LYS A 763 -12.35 15.12 23.55
C LYS A 763 -13.33 14.52 22.55
N VAL A 764 -12.95 13.41 21.93
CA VAL A 764 -13.77 12.68 20.94
C VAL A 764 -13.84 11.22 21.34
N ALA A 765 -14.97 10.55 21.11
CA ALA A 765 -15.12 9.14 21.44
C ALA A 765 -14.08 8.26 20.71
N GLN A 766 -13.54 7.24 21.39
CA GLN A 766 -12.49 6.38 20.82
C GLN A 766 -12.92 5.70 19.52
N HIS A 767 -14.16 5.20 19.47
CA HIS A 767 -14.66 4.47 18.31
C HIS A 767 -14.68 5.33 17.04
N THR A 768 -14.89 6.64 17.17
CA THR A 768 -14.90 7.64 16.09
C THR A 768 -13.52 7.81 15.44
N LEU A 769 -12.44 7.68 16.21
CA LEU A 769 -11.07 7.94 15.73
C LEU A 769 -10.21 6.67 15.61
N SER A 770 -10.82 5.51 15.82
CA SER A 770 -10.06 4.26 15.85
C SER A 770 -9.33 3.96 14.53
N PRO A 771 -8.05 3.56 14.61
CA PRO A 771 -7.31 3.08 13.46
C PRO A 771 -7.65 1.62 13.10
N VAL A 772 -8.38 0.90 13.96
CA VAL A 772 -8.79 -0.50 13.70
C VAL A 772 -9.65 -0.56 12.45
N GLY A 773 -9.29 -1.40 11.49
CA GLY A 773 -9.95 -1.50 10.19
C GLY A 773 -9.25 -0.74 9.06
N LEU A 774 -8.21 0.05 9.34
CA LEU A 774 -7.43 0.71 8.29
C LEU A 774 -6.28 -0.18 7.78
N GLY A 775 -6.12 -0.23 6.45
CA GLY A 775 -4.98 -0.84 5.77
C GLY A 775 -3.83 0.13 5.51
N PHE A 776 -2.95 -0.21 4.58
CA PHE A 776 -1.83 0.61 4.13
C PHE A 776 -1.48 0.31 2.66
N GLU A 777 -0.67 1.18 2.05
CA GLU A 777 -0.30 1.11 0.63
C GLU A 777 0.93 0.22 0.37
N GLN A 778 2.09 0.65 0.87
CA GLN A 778 3.37 -0.03 0.75
C GLN A 778 4.05 -0.05 2.12
N PRO A 779 4.83 -1.10 2.46
CA PRO A 779 5.58 -1.10 3.72
C PRO A 779 6.47 0.14 3.89
N MET A 780 7.08 0.64 2.82
CA MET A 780 7.97 1.81 2.88
C MET A 780 7.27 3.16 3.02
N THR A 781 6.04 3.33 2.53
CA THR A 781 5.26 4.57 2.71
C THR A 781 4.47 4.55 4.02
N PHE A 782 4.15 3.35 4.52
CA PHE A 782 3.48 3.12 5.79
C PHE A 782 4.33 3.51 7.00
N PHE A 783 5.62 3.13 7.00
CA PHE A 783 6.52 3.36 8.13
C PHE A 783 7.37 4.60 7.99
N ASN A 784 7.32 5.45 9.02
CA ASN A 784 8.16 6.61 9.18
C ASN A 784 8.70 6.66 10.61
N ARG A 785 10.03 6.67 10.79
CA ARG A 785 10.66 6.75 12.11
C ARG A 785 10.54 8.13 12.76
N GLU A 786 10.49 9.18 11.95
CA GLU A 786 10.48 10.57 12.44
C GLU A 786 9.06 11.12 12.64
N GLY A 787 8.02 10.31 12.38
CA GLY A 787 6.63 10.74 12.40
C GLY A 787 5.61 9.64 12.66
N ASN A 788 4.37 9.91 12.26
CA ASN A 788 3.27 8.95 12.38
C ASN A 788 3.30 7.93 11.24
N ILE A 789 2.71 6.75 11.48
CA ILE A 789 2.47 5.77 10.41
C ILE A 789 1.28 6.17 9.55
N ASN A 790 1.39 5.88 8.26
CA ASN A 790 0.44 6.33 7.23
C ASN A 790 -0.51 5.20 6.83
N HIS A 791 -1.57 5.02 7.61
CA HIS A 791 -2.68 4.18 7.18
C HIS A 791 -3.40 4.81 5.98
N VAL A 792 -4.18 4.02 5.24
CA VAL A 792 -4.91 4.50 4.06
C VAL A 792 -6.42 4.47 4.29
N PHE A 793 -7.13 5.56 3.98
CA PHE A 793 -8.59 5.62 4.05
C PHE A 793 -9.28 4.87 2.90
N MET A 794 -8.62 4.77 1.75
CA MET A 794 -9.14 4.16 0.53
C MET A 794 -9.10 2.62 0.60
N SER A 795 -10.09 2.05 1.29
CA SER A 795 -10.25 0.62 1.52
C SER A 795 -11.07 -0.06 0.41
N THR A 796 -10.55 -0.05 -0.82
CA THR A 796 -11.27 -0.53 -2.02
C THR A 796 -11.65 -2.01 -1.97
N TRP A 797 -11.01 -2.81 -1.10
CA TRP A 797 -11.34 -4.21 -0.83
C TRP A 797 -12.56 -4.40 0.09
N ALA A 798 -13.04 -3.36 0.78
CA ALA A 798 -14.11 -3.47 1.77
C ALA A 798 -15.46 -3.93 1.17
N PRO A 799 -15.91 -3.43 0.00
CA PRO A 799 -17.11 -3.97 -0.66
C PRO A 799 -16.98 -5.47 -0.96
N SER A 800 -15.82 -5.92 -1.42
CA SER A 800 -15.57 -7.34 -1.72
C SER A 800 -15.57 -8.21 -0.48
N LEU A 801 -15.06 -7.72 0.67
CA LEU A 801 -15.18 -8.44 1.95
C LEU A 801 -16.64 -8.55 2.39
N LEU A 802 -17.43 -7.49 2.23
CA LEU A 802 -18.86 -7.53 2.56
C LEU A 802 -19.63 -8.52 1.68
N ARG A 803 -19.34 -8.52 0.38
CA ARG A 803 -19.90 -9.49 -0.60
C ARG A 803 -19.50 -10.92 -0.25
N LEU A 804 -18.24 -11.14 0.09
CA LEU A 804 -17.73 -12.44 0.54
C LEU A 804 -18.39 -12.92 1.83
N SER A 805 -18.62 -12.03 2.81
CA SER A 805 -19.36 -12.35 4.04
C SER A 805 -20.74 -12.93 3.72
N GLY A 806 -21.49 -12.27 2.83
CA GLY A 806 -22.82 -12.73 2.41
C GLY A 806 -22.78 -14.09 1.70
N LEU A 807 -21.71 -14.39 0.95
CA LEU A 807 -21.58 -15.63 0.18
C LEU A 807 -21.10 -16.83 1.02
N CYS A 808 -20.23 -16.62 2.02
CA CYS A 808 -19.66 -17.70 2.83
C CYS A 808 -20.21 -17.79 4.26
N GLY A 809 -20.94 -16.77 4.72
CA GLY A 809 -21.52 -16.69 6.07
C GLY A 809 -20.52 -16.35 7.19
N ASN A 810 -19.27 -15.98 6.88
CA ASN A 810 -18.27 -15.63 7.89
C ASN A 810 -18.31 -14.12 8.22
N SER A 811 -18.86 -13.79 9.39
CA SER A 811 -19.05 -12.41 9.87
C SER A 811 -17.74 -11.65 10.15
N LEU A 812 -16.60 -12.33 10.17
CA LEU A 812 -15.28 -11.68 10.27
C LEU A 812 -15.08 -10.69 9.11
N PHE A 813 -15.43 -11.08 7.89
CA PHE A 813 -15.23 -10.24 6.71
C PHE A 813 -16.11 -8.98 6.76
N GLU A 814 -17.37 -9.12 7.18
CA GLU A 814 -18.26 -7.99 7.44
C GLU A 814 -17.71 -7.07 8.53
N THR A 815 -17.22 -7.63 9.64
CA THR A 815 -16.63 -6.85 10.75
C THR A 815 -15.48 -5.96 10.25
N TYR A 816 -14.57 -6.51 9.45
CA TYR A 816 -13.46 -5.74 8.88
C TYR A 816 -13.93 -4.72 7.84
N ALA A 817 -14.86 -5.10 6.96
CA ALA A 817 -15.43 -4.19 5.96
C ALA A 817 -16.11 -2.98 6.60
N ARG A 818 -16.91 -3.20 7.66
CA ARG A 818 -17.61 -2.14 8.40
C ARG A 818 -16.64 -1.23 9.14
N ASN A 819 -15.63 -1.80 9.81
CA ASN A 819 -14.58 -1.00 10.44
C ASN A 819 -13.77 -0.16 9.45
N ALA A 820 -13.66 -0.58 8.19
CA ALA A 820 -12.93 0.13 7.16
C ALA A 820 -13.68 1.33 6.56
N VAL A 821 -15.01 1.39 6.71
CA VAL A 821 -15.86 2.35 5.99
C VAL A 821 -16.74 3.19 6.92
N ILE A 822 -17.49 2.56 7.81
CA ILE A 822 -18.56 3.22 8.56
C ILE A 822 -18.02 4.36 9.44
N GLY A 823 -18.63 5.54 9.33
CA GLY A 823 -18.34 6.73 10.13
C GLY A 823 -16.92 7.28 10.00
N ARG A 824 -16.15 6.93 8.97
CA ARG A 824 -14.76 7.41 8.80
C ARG A 824 -14.66 8.78 8.15
N PHE A 825 -15.64 9.12 7.33
CA PHE A 825 -15.59 10.28 6.46
C PHE A 825 -17.00 10.79 6.16
N ALA A 826 -17.12 12.09 5.90
CA ALA A 826 -18.37 12.73 5.46
C ALA A 826 -18.33 13.17 4.00
N SER A 827 -17.16 13.13 3.36
CA SER A 827 -16.86 13.38 1.93
C SER A 827 -15.53 12.69 1.63
N TYR A 828 -14.74 13.14 0.64
CA TYR A 828 -13.38 12.62 0.44
C TYR A 828 -12.45 12.98 1.62
N PRO A 829 -11.88 11.99 2.33
CA PRO A 829 -11.07 12.22 3.53
C PRO A 829 -9.60 12.56 3.25
N GLY A 830 -9.19 12.61 1.98
CA GLY A 830 -7.78 12.46 1.60
C GLY A 830 -7.32 11.01 1.66
N TYR A 831 -6.02 10.77 1.54
CA TYR A 831 -5.50 9.43 1.33
C TYR A 831 -4.93 8.79 2.58
N TYR A 832 -4.07 9.50 3.30
CA TYR A 832 -3.37 9.00 4.47
C TYR A 832 -4.04 9.40 5.78
N ALA A 833 -4.26 8.42 6.65
CA ALA A 833 -4.56 8.60 8.06
C ALA A 833 -3.25 8.52 8.86
N ALA A 834 -2.74 9.68 9.26
CA ALA A 834 -1.44 9.84 9.91
C ALA A 834 -1.55 10.31 11.37
N GLY A 835 -2.64 9.98 12.07
CA GLY A 835 -2.86 10.41 13.46
C GLY A 835 -4.34 10.47 13.83
N TYR A 836 -4.62 10.69 15.12
CA TYR A 836 -5.97 10.90 15.63
C TYR A 836 -6.46 12.31 15.27
N THR A 837 -7.42 12.39 14.35
CA THR A 837 -8.11 13.63 13.95
C THR A 837 -9.52 13.32 13.46
N ASP A 838 -10.45 14.23 13.73
CA ASP A 838 -11.84 14.13 13.29
C ASP A 838 -12.16 14.99 12.06
N LEU A 839 -11.20 15.76 11.56
CA LEU A 839 -11.39 16.64 10.39
C LEU A 839 -12.06 15.94 9.19
N PRO A 840 -11.71 14.69 8.82
CA PRO A 840 -12.35 14.02 7.69
C PRO A 840 -13.86 13.71 7.87
N GLN A 841 -14.40 13.85 9.08
CA GLN A 841 -15.83 13.68 9.37
C GLN A 841 -16.65 14.94 9.13
N ASP A 842 -16.01 16.04 8.71
CA ASP A 842 -16.67 17.24 8.22
C ASP A 842 -16.66 17.22 6.68
N SER A 843 -17.83 17.34 6.04
CA SER A 843 -17.93 17.34 4.58
C SER A 843 -17.26 18.55 3.92
N ILE A 844 -17.00 19.63 4.70
CA ILE A 844 -16.31 20.84 4.25
C ILE A 844 -14.78 20.71 4.30
N TYR A 845 -14.25 19.69 4.98
CA TYR A 845 -12.81 19.43 5.09
C TYR A 845 -12.02 19.54 3.77
N PRO A 846 -12.41 18.89 2.66
CA PRO A 846 -11.66 18.96 1.39
C PRO A 846 -11.69 20.35 0.72
N TYR A 847 -12.55 21.27 1.18
CA TYR A 847 -12.63 22.65 0.67
C TYR A 847 -11.84 23.64 1.52
N LYS A 848 -11.85 23.46 2.84
CA LYS A 848 -11.28 24.44 3.79
C LYS A 848 -9.92 24.02 4.34
N GLY A 849 -9.66 22.72 4.46
CA GLY A 849 -8.51 22.20 5.19
C GLY A 849 -8.61 22.48 6.69
N PRO A 850 -7.48 22.46 7.42
CA PRO A 850 -6.12 22.25 6.94
C PRO A 850 -5.92 20.84 6.36
N ASP A 851 -5.36 20.68 5.15
CA ASP A 851 -5.08 19.34 4.58
C ASP A 851 -4.04 18.62 5.43
N VAL A 852 -4.45 17.64 6.23
CA VAL A 852 -3.62 16.84 7.14
C VAL A 852 -3.53 15.36 6.70
N THR A 853 -4.16 15.02 5.57
CA THR A 853 -4.32 13.64 5.09
C THR A 853 -3.79 13.41 3.68
N SER A 854 -3.24 14.44 3.03
CA SER A 854 -2.89 14.45 1.60
C SER A 854 -4.12 14.31 0.71
N LEU A 855 -4.68 15.44 0.31
CA LEU A 855 -5.79 15.52 -0.64
C LEU A 855 -5.29 15.28 -2.08
N TYR A 856 -5.06 14.02 -2.45
CA TYR A 856 -4.80 13.65 -3.85
C TYR A 856 -6.08 13.79 -4.67
N TYR A 857 -6.15 14.81 -5.52
CA TYR A 857 -7.31 15.16 -6.33
C TYR A 857 -7.78 14.00 -7.23
N HIS A 858 -6.84 13.32 -7.88
CA HIS A 858 -7.17 12.21 -8.77
C HIS A 858 -7.69 10.95 -8.06
N HIS A 859 -7.58 10.84 -6.74
CA HIS A 859 -8.18 9.76 -5.97
C HIS A 859 -9.65 10.01 -5.60
N ILE A 860 -10.18 11.22 -5.77
CA ILE A 860 -11.57 11.55 -5.42
C ILE A 860 -12.57 10.63 -6.17
N PRO A 861 -12.45 10.40 -7.50
CA PRO A 861 -13.34 9.47 -8.19
C PRO A 861 -13.17 8.00 -7.74
N SER A 862 -11.96 7.58 -7.37
CA SER A 862 -11.72 6.24 -6.84
C SER A 862 -12.38 6.06 -5.47
N HIS A 863 -12.36 7.10 -4.62
CA HIS A 863 -13.10 7.12 -3.37
C HIS A 863 -14.61 6.98 -3.62
N LEU A 864 -15.17 7.78 -4.53
CA LEU A 864 -16.58 7.70 -4.91
C LEU A 864 -16.97 6.29 -5.38
N SER A 865 -16.14 5.67 -6.23
CA SER A 865 -16.36 4.33 -6.77
C SER A 865 -16.55 3.28 -5.66
N PHE A 866 -15.64 3.22 -4.68
CA PHE A 866 -15.73 2.20 -3.64
C PHE A 866 -16.85 2.47 -2.64
N VAL A 867 -17.16 3.73 -2.32
CA VAL A 867 -18.26 4.05 -1.39
C VAL A 867 -19.61 3.69 -2.01
N LEU A 868 -19.81 3.98 -3.29
CA LEU A 868 -21.00 3.56 -4.03
C LEU A 868 -21.12 2.03 -4.10
N ASP A 869 -20.03 1.31 -4.40
CA ASP A 869 -20.04 -0.15 -4.40
C ASP A 869 -20.33 -0.73 -3.02
N TYR A 870 -19.78 -0.14 -1.95
CA TYR A 870 -20.08 -0.55 -0.58
C TYR A 870 -21.57 -0.42 -0.27
N LEU A 871 -22.16 0.75 -0.56
CA LEU A 871 -23.56 1.05 -0.27
C LEU A 871 -24.52 0.06 -0.96
N LEU A 872 -24.27 -0.26 -2.24
CA LEU A 872 -25.09 -1.23 -2.97
C LEU A 872 -24.84 -2.67 -2.50
N THR A 873 -23.59 -3.00 -2.19
CA THR A 873 -23.23 -4.32 -1.67
C THR A 873 -23.87 -4.57 -0.30
N GLU A 874 -23.93 -3.55 0.54
CA GLU A 874 -24.60 -3.60 1.85
C GLU A 874 -26.10 -3.88 1.68
N ALA A 875 -26.78 -3.22 0.74
CA ALA A 875 -28.19 -3.49 0.45
C ALA A 875 -28.41 -4.95 -0.01
N THR A 876 -27.57 -5.46 -0.91
CA THR A 876 -27.63 -6.86 -1.36
C THR A 876 -27.34 -7.85 -0.23
N GLN A 877 -26.33 -7.58 0.60
CA GLN A 877 -25.93 -8.47 1.70
C GLN A 877 -27.01 -8.52 2.80
N ARG A 878 -27.52 -7.38 3.26
CA ARG A 878 -28.56 -7.31 4.29
C ARG A 878 -29.90 -7.89 3.85
N SER A 879 -30.22 -7.77 2.55
CA SER A 879 -31.45 -8.32 1.98
C SER A 879 -31.33 -9.79 1.54
N LYS A 880 -30.17 -10.43 1.74
CA LYS A 880 -29.91 -11.81 1.30
C LYS A 880 -30.15 -12.01 -0.20
N GLY A 881 -29.80 -11.00 -1.00
CA GLY A 881 -29.96 -11.02 -2.45
C GLY A 881 -31.37 -10.71 -2.95
N ALA A 882 -32.25 -10.13 -2.14
CA ALA A 882 -33.56 -9.66 -2.62
C ALA A 882 -33.50 -8.35 -3.43
N ILE A 883 -32.31 -7.75 -3.53
CA ILE A 883 -32.00 -6.62 -4.42
C ILE A 883 -30.70 -6.89 -5.18
N GLY A 884 -30.69 -6.60 -6.47
CA GLY A 884 -29.50 -6.72 -7.29
C GLY A 884 -29.58 -5.89 -8.56
N PHE A 885 -28.48 -5.22 -8.89
CA PHE A 885 -28.33 -4.45 -10.11
C PHE A 885 -27.16 -4.97 -10.95
N PRO A 886 -27.29 -5.01 -12.28
CA PRO A 886 -26.15 -5.28 -13.14
C PRO A 886 -25.06 -4.23 -12.95
N TYR A 887 -23.81 -4.66 -13.01
CA TYR A 887 -22.65 -3.81 -12.72
C TYR A 887 -21.57 -3.95 -13.77
N GLY A 888 -20.91 -2.85 -14.11
CA GLY A 888 -19.61 -2.83 -14.79
C GLY A 888 -18.47 -2.80 -13.79
N LYS A 889 -17.23 -2.75 -14.30
CA LYS A 889 -16.02 -2.84 -13.47
C LYS A 889 -15.07 -1.66 -13.70
N GLN A 890 -14.67 -0.98 -12.62
CA GLN A 890 -13.56 -0.02 -12.61
C GLN A 890 -12.26 -0.72 -12.16
N GLU A 891 -11.20 -0.69 -12.99
CA GLU A 891 -9.90 -1.36 -12.72
C GLU A 891 -8.66 -0.53 -13.07
N GLY A 892 -7.48 -1.15 -12.91
CA GLY A 892 -6.30 -0.90 -13.74
C GLY A 892 -5.39 0.19 -13.20
N PHE A 893 -5.90 1.03 -12.31
CA PHE A 893 -5.10 1.98 -11.55
C PHE A 893 -4.85 1.41 -10.14
N VAL A 894 -3.68 0.79 -9.92
CA VAL A 894 -3.32 0.05 -8.70
C VAL A 894 -4.43 -0.91 -8.23
N TRP A 895 -4.59 -1.18 -6.93
CA TRP A 895 -5.66 -2.05 -6.41
C TRP A 895 -7.03 -1.35 -6.34
N PHE A 896 -7.24 -0.23 -7.03
CA PHE A 896 -8.55 0.43 -7.06
C PHE A 896 -9.46 -0.35 -8.01
N ASN A 897 -10.19 -1.28 -7.41
CA ASN A 897 -10.98 -2.31 -8.05
C ASN A 897 -12.36 -2.32 -7.40
N ASN A 898 -13.37 -1.77 -8.09
CA ASN A 898 -14.74 -1.68 -7.58
C ASN A 898 -15.78 -1.80 -8.69
N ARG A 899 -16.97 -2.27 -8.34
CA ARG A 899 -18.11 -2.35 -9.26
C ARG A 899 -18.75 -0.97 -9.45
N VAL A 900 -19.20 -0.67 -10.66
CA VAL A 900 -19.91 0.56 -11.02
C VAL A 900 -21.29 0.22 -11.58
N TYR A 901 -22.30 1.05 -11.31
CA TYR A 901 -23.71 0.70 -11.52
C TYR A 901 -24.47 1.79 -12.29
N GLY A 902 -25.72 1.50 -12.65
CA GLY A 902 -26.67 2.49 -13.20
C GLY A 902 -26.97 2.36 -14.70
N GLY A 903 -26.18 1.58 -15.44
CA GLY A 903 -26.35 1.43 -16.90
C GLY A 903 -27.53 0.57 -17.34
N GLU A 904 -27.97 -0.36 -16.49
CA GLU A 904 -29.01 -1.34 -16.80
C GLU A 904 -29.95 -1.49 -15.61
N LYS A 905 -31.17 -1.96 -15.90
CA LYS A 905 -32.18 -2.25 -14.87
C LYS A 905 -31.84 -3.53 -14.11
N GLY A 906 -32.18 -3.53 -12.83
CA GLY A 906 -32.05 -4.66 -11.92
C GLY A 906 -33.40 -5.05 -11.32
N TYR A 907 -33.36 -5.64 -10.14
CA TYR A 907 -34.56 -6.08 -9.43
C TYR A 907 -34.56 -5.64 -7.96
N ILE A 908 -35.76 -5.42 -7.44
CA ILE A 908 -36.06 -5.22 -6.02
C ILE A 908 -37.25 -6.10 -5.68
N LEU A 909 -37.07 -7.04 -4.76
CA LEU A 909 -38.07 -8.05 -4.41
C LEU A 909 -38.58 -8.77 -5.68
N ASN A 910 -39.86 -8.60 -6.01
CA ASN A 910 -40.52 -9.16 -7.19
C ASN A 910 -40.59 -8.19 -8.39
N ASP A 911 -40.08 -6.97 -8.26
CA ASP A 911 -40.03 -5.97 -9.33
C ASP A 911 -38.72 -6.11 -10.10
N HIS A 912 -38.77 -6.72 -11.29
CA HIS A 912 -37.60 -7.08 -12.10
C HIS A 912 -37.17 -6.02 -13.13
N ASP A 913 -37.78 -4.83 -13.10
CA ASP A 913 -37.52 -3.75 -14.07
C ASP A 913 -37.15 -2.43 -13.36
N ALA A 914 -36.44 -2.52 -12.24
CA ALA A 914 -36.07 -1.37 -11.42
C ALA A 914 -34.77 -0.72 -11.92
N GLN A 915 -34.77 0.59 -12.13
CA GLN A 915 -33.61 1.40 -12.48
C GLN A 915 -33.15 2.23 -11.27
N LEU A 916 -31.87 2.22 -10.93
CA LEU A 916 -31.33 3.11 -9.89
C LEU A 916 -31.62 4.58 -10.26
N TYR A 917 -32.18 5.32 -9.31
CA TYR A 917 -32.62 6.70 -9.47
C TYR A 917 -32.46 7.42 -8.13
N MET A 918 -31.34 8.11 -7.91
CA MET A 918 -30.97 8.73 -6.63
C MET A 918 -30.63 10.23 -6.76
N PRO A 919 -31.59 11.11 -7.11
CA PRO A 919 -31.37 12.54 -7.02
C PRO A 919 -31.12 12.96 -5.56
N GLN A 920 -30.12 13.82 -5.34
CA GLN A 920 -29.65 14.20 -3.99
C GLN A 920 -30.76 14.72 -3.07
N ASP A 921 -31.62 15.61 -3.57
CA ASP A 921 -32.64 16.28 -2.74
C ASP A 921 -33.98 15.54 -2.71
N MET A 922 -34.04 14.28 -3.15
CA MET A 922 -35.29 13.53 -3.28
C MET A 922 -35.87 13.08 -1.93
N LEU A 923 -35.02 12.80 -0.95
CA LEU A 923 -35.42 12.24 0.34
C LEU A 923 -34.68 12.92 1.48
N ARG A 924 -35.42 13.34 2.51
CA ARG A 924 -34.87 13.73 3.81
C ARG A 924 -35.31 12.75 4.87
N LEU A 925 -34.39 12.36 5.74
CA LEU A 925 -34.63 11.45 6.86
C LEU A 925 -34.41 12.17 8.19
N SER A 926 -35.16 11.77 9.21
CA SER A 926 -35.00 12.28 10.58
C SER A 926 -33.76 11.75 11.32
N SER A 927 -32.99 10.83 10.71
CA SER A 927 -31.85 10.14 11.34
C SER A 927 -30.65 10.04 10.39
N THR A 928 -29.46 10.33 10.90
CA THR A 928 -28.17 10.16 10.21
C THR A 928 -27.63 8.72 10.30
N ASP A 929 -28.30 7.85 11.06
CA ASP A 929 -27.94 6.44 11.21
C ASP A 929 -28.52 5.55 10.11
N VAL A 930 -29.18 6.14 9.11
CA VAL A 930 -29.85 5.40 8.02
C VAL A 930 -29.18 5.71 6.70
N ASN A 931 -28.60 4.68 6.11
CA ASN A 931 -28.18 4.70 4.71
C ASN A 931 -29.39 4.43 3.82
N TRP A 932 -29.44 5.06 2.65
CA TRP A 932 -30.55 4.84 1.72
C TRP A 932 -30.14 4.76 0.25
N LEU A 933 -30.92 4.00 -0.50
CA LEU A 933 -30.89 3.91 -1.96
C LEU A 933 -32.31 4.14 -2.50
N SER A 934 -32.39 4.42 -3.80
CA SER A 934 -33.68 4.50 -4.48
C SER A 934 -33.60 4.05 -5.92
N ALA A 935 -34.73 3.54 -6.41
CA ALA A 935 -34.89 3.08 -7.78
C ALA A 935 -36.31 3.34 -8.26
N VAL A 936 -36.50 3.37 -9.57
CA VAL A 936 -37.81 3.54 -10.20
C VAL A 936 -38.03 2.40 -11.19
N SER A 937 -39.20 1.79 -11.14
CA SER A 937 -39.67 0.81 -12.13
C SER A 937 -40.80 1.40 -12.98
N ALA A 938 -41.50 0.56 -13.74
CA ALA A 938 -42.68 0.99 -14.49
C ALA A 938 -43.80 1.53 -13.58
N ASN A 939 -43.93 0.99 -12.36
CA ASN A 939 -45.08 1.25 -11.49
C ASN A 939 -44.71 1.93 -10.18
N ASN A 940 -43.46 1.77 -9.70
CA ASN A 940 -43.09 2.15 -8.34
C ASN A 940 -41.83 3.04 -8.29
N LEU A 941 -41.84 4.01 -7.39
CA LEU A 941 -40.63 4.52 -6.77
C LEU A 941 -40.32 3.63 -5.55
N TRP A 942 -39.11 3.09 -5.50
CA TRP A 942 -38.59 2.30 -4.40
C TRP A 942 -37.62 3.12 -3.56
N LEU A 943 -37.79 3.09 -2.24
CA LEU A 943 -36.78 3.48 -1.26
C LEU A 943 -36.27 2.24 -0.54
N ILE A 944 -34.96 2.18 -0.32
CA ILE A 944 -34.30 1.09 0.39
C ILE A 944 -33.56 1.73 1.56
N LEU A 945 -33.95 1.39 2.78
CA LEU A 945 -33.48 2.03 4.01
C LEU A 945 -32.72 1.01 4.85
N MET A 946 -31.51 1.36 5.27
CA MET A 946 -30.58 0.48 5.98
C MET A 946 -30.16 1.12 7.30
N ASN A 947 -30.48 0.47 8.42
CA ASN A 947 -30.20 0.97 9.77
C ASN A 947 -28.77 0.60 10.19
N GLU A 948 -27.92 1.57 10.52
CA GLU A 948 -26.55 1.32 10.99
C GLU A 948 -26.44 0.99 12.49
N LYS A 949 -27.49 1.17 13.28
CA LYS A 949 -27.47 0.88 14.72
C LYS A 949 -27.78 -0.57 15.03
N ASP A 950 -27.27 -1.02 16.18
CA ASP A 950 -27.63 -2.28 16.84
C ASP A 950 -28.97 -2.21 17.60
N SER A 951 -29.74 -1.14 17.41
CA SER A 951 -31.06 -0.94 17.99
C SER A 951 -32.07 -0.61 16.89
N GLU A 952 -33.34 -0.90 17.15
CA GLU A 952 -34.44 -0.48 16.29
C GLU A 952 -34.47 1.05 16.14
N LEU A 953 -34.85 1.53 14.94
CA LEU A 953 -34.99 2.94 14.64
C LEU A 953 -36.37 3.27 14.08
N ASN A 954 -37.00 4.29 14.68
CA ASN A 954 -38.17 4.95 14.13
C ASN A 954 -37.71 6.16 13.30
N VAL A 955 -38.05 6.18 12.01
CA VAL A 955 -37.50 7.15 11.05
C VAL A 955 -38.64 7.82 10.30
N SER A 956 -38.68 9.14 10.32
CA SER A 956 -39.58 9.93 9.48
C SER A 956 -38.89 10.24 8.15
N LEU A 957 -39.60 9.96 7.06
CA LEU A 957 -39.22 10.26 5.68
C LEU A 957 -39.99 11.48 5.20
N GLN A 958 -39.30 12.38 4.51
CA GLN A 958 -39.92 13.47 3.76
C GLN A 958 -39.47 13.37 2.30
N LEU A 959 -40.41 13.06 1.42
CA LEU A 959 -40.20 13.01 -0.03
C LEU A 959 -40.25 14.41 -0.64
N ASN A 960 -39.37 14.64 -1.61
CA ASN A 960 -39.33 15.84 -2.44
C ASN A 960 -39.16 15.40 -3.90
N THR A 961 -40.24 14.85 -4.46
CA THR A 961 -40.27 14.36 -5.84
C THR A 961 -41.66 14.51 -6.44
N PRO A 962 -41.78 14.88 -7.72
CA PRO A 962 -43.06 14.90 -8.42
C PRO A 962 -43.52 13.49 -8.86
N LEU A 963 -42.75 12.44 -8.59
CA LEU A 963 -43.05 11.07 -9.04
C LEU A 963 -44.16 10.39 -8.22
N VAL A 964 -44.44 10.88 -7.00
CA VAL A 964 -45.38 10.25 -6.05
C VAL A 964 -46.47 11.25 -5.63
N SER A 965 -47.68 10.75 -5.37
CA SER A 965 -48.78 11.58 -4.84
C SER A 965 -48.52 12.02 -3.40
N PRO A 966 -48.68 13.31 -3.04
CA PRO A 966 -48.44 13.77 -1.67
C PRO A 966 -49.29 13.13 -0.58
N ASN A 967 -50.46 12.58 -0.93
CA ASN A 967 -51.38 11.92 0.01
C ASN A 967 -51.77 10.51 -0.47
N GLY A 968 -50.80 9.78 -1.04
CA GLY A 968 -51.00 8.43 -1.58
C GLY A 968 -50.88 7.30 -0.56
N MET A 969 -50.84 6.07 -1.06
CA MET A 969 -50.48 4.87 -0.30
C MET A 969 -49.03 4.48 -0.62
N ALA A 970 -48.38 3.80 0.31
CA ALA A 970 -47.06 3.20 0.17
C ALA A 970 -47.10 1.79 0.76
N THR A 971 -46.32 0.87 0.20
CA THR A 971 -46.18 -0.48 0.75
C THR A 971 -44.79 -0.61 1.37
N GLU A 972 -44.75 -0.84 2.67
CA GLU A 972 -43.53 -1.12 3.42
C GLU A 972 -43.26 -2.62 3.42
N HIS A 973 -42.05 -3.04 3.06
CA HIS A 973 -41.61 -4.43 3.06
C HIS A 973 -40.41 -4.61 3.99
N TYR A 974 -40.49 -5.58 4.90
CA TYR A 974 -39.42 -5.88 5.84
C TYR A 974 -39.28 -7.39 6.06
N PHE A 975 -38.10 -7.82 6.52
CA PHE A 975 -37.86 -9.22 6.85
C PHE A 975 -38.38 -9.52 8.26
N ALA A 976 -39.33 -10.46 8.36
CA ALA A 976 -39.76 -10.99 9.65
C ALA A 976 -38.65 -11.87 10.28
N GLN A 977 -38.81 -12.23 11.56
CA GLN A 977 -37.88 -13.14 12.26
C GLN A 977 -37.70 -14.49 11.54
N THR A 978 -38.72 -14.94 10.79
CA THR A 978 -38.71 -16.14 9.95
C THR A 978 -37.92 -15.98 8.64
N ASN A 979 -37.31 -14.82 8.40
CA ASN A 979 -36.67 -14.42 7.14
C ASN A 979 -37.61 -14.34 5.92
N SER A 980 -38.93 -14.45 6.11
CA SER A 980 -39.91 -14.14 5.06
C SER A 980 -40.09 -12.63 4.94
N VAL A 981 -40.28 -12.15 3.71
CA VAL A 981 -40.66 -10.76 3.47
C VAL A 981 -42.14 -10.58 3.81
N VAL A 982 -42.43 -9.61 4.68
CA VAL A 982 -43.79 -9.18 5.03
C VAL A 982 -44.01 -7.80 4.45
N SER A 983 -45.25 -7.51 4.02
CA SER A 983 -45.64 -6.25 3.40
C SER A 983 -46.79 -5.62 4.17
N GLU A 984 -46.73 -4.32 4.40
CA GLU A 984 -47.80 -3.56 5.06
C GLU A 984 -48.09 -2.25 4.33
N GLU A 985 -49.37 -1.94 4.18
CA GLU A 985 -49.82 -0.67 3.62
C GLU A 985 -49.68 0.47 4.62
N ARG A 986 -49.24 1.62 4.11
CA ARG A 986 -49.01 2.85 4.86
C ARG A 986 -49.56 4.05 4.10
N GLY A 987 -50.31 4.90 4.78
CA GLY A 987 -50.75 6.17 4.22
C GLY A 987 -49.61 7.20 4.22
N LEU A 988 -49.33 7.80 3.08
CA LEU A 988 -48.46 8.96 2.96
C LEU A 988 -49.27 10.23 3.26
N LYS A 989 -48.74 11.14 4.08
CA LYS A 989 -49.41 12.42 4.42
C LYS A 989 -48.49 13.57 4.09
N GLN A 990 -48.88 14.45 3.17
CA GLN A 990 -48.07 15.61 2.75
C GLN A 990 -46.61 15.23 2.40
N ASN A 991 -46.43 14.18 1.60
CA ASN A 991 -45.12 13.60 1.25
C ASN A 991 -44.32 13.03 2.44
N ALA A 992 -44.94 12.80 3.60
CA ALA A 992 -44.29 12.27 4.79
C ALA A 992 -44.83 10.91 5.23
N LEU A 993 -43.90 10.01 5.60
CA LEU A 993 -44.16 8.66 6.10
C LEU A 993 -43.25 8.40 7.31
N THR A 994 -43.67 7.55 8.25
CA THR A 994 -42.77 7.02 9.29
C THR A 994 -42.67 5.50 9.14
N THR A 995 -41.45 4.98 9.27
CA THR A 995 -41.11 3.55 9.16
C THR A 995 -40.29 3.13 10.38
N THR A 996 -40.39 1.85 10.72
CA THR A 996 -39.56 1.22 11.75
C THR A 996 -38.56 0.29 11.09
N ILE A 997 -37.27 0.47 11.38
CA ILE A 997 -36.20 -0.34 10.79
C ILE A 997 -35.51 -1.13 11.89
N ALA A 998 -35.48 -2.46 11.74
CA ALA A 998 -34.85 -3.38 12.69
C ALA A 998 -33.34 -3.07 12.88
N PRO A 999 -32.74 -3.48 14.02
CA PRO A 999 -31.30 -3.41 14.24
C PRO A 999 -30.49 -3.99 13.08
N LYS A 1000 -29.54 -3.24 12.52
CA LYS A 1000 -28.75 -3.62 11.33
C LYS A 1000 -29.59 -4.08 10.13
N GLY A 1001 -30.89 -3.76 10.14
CA GLY A 1001 -31.89 -4.26 9.22
C GLY A 1001 -31.94 -3.46 7.92
N ILE A 1002 -32.81 -3.93 7.04
CA ILE A 1002 -33.17 -3.28 5.78
C ILE A 1002 -34.69 -3.30 5.61
N THR A 1003 -35.25 -2.17 5.20
CA THR A 1003 -36.67 -1.99 4.89
C THR A 1003 -36.79 -1.41 3.49
N PHE A 1004 -37.71 -1.95 2.68
CA PHE A 1004 -38.05 -1.40 1.37
C PHE A 1004 -39.38 -0.67 1.47
N VAL A 1005 -39.52 0.48 0.82
CA VAL A 1005 -40.79 1.19 0.73
C VAL A 1005 -41.08 1.46 -0.74
N SER A 1006 -42.18 0.91 -1.25
CA SER A 1006 -42.65 1.18 -2.60
C SER A 1006 -43.76 2.23 -2.58
N PHE A 1007 -43.70 3.15 -3.55
CA PHE A 1007 -44.69 4.19 -3.76
C PHE A 1007 -45.20 4.11 -5.20
N PRO A 1008 -46.51 3.98 -5.43
CA PRO A 1008 -47.07 4.03 -6.78
C PRO A 1008 -46.73 5.35 -7.49
N LEU A 1009 -46.27 5.24 -8.73
CA LEU A 1009 -45.91 6.40 -9.55
C LEU A 1009 -47.17 7.14 -10.04
N VAL A 1010 -47.17 8.46 -9.90
CA VAL A 1010 -48.14 9.35 -10.59
C VAL A 1010 -47.57 9.92 -11.89
N LYS A 1011 -46.25 9.81 -12.08
CA LYS A 1011 -45.54 10.25 -13.27
C LYS A 1011 -44.42 9.25 -13.58
N SER A 1012 -44.31 8.82 -14.83
CA SER A 1012 -43.20 7.99 -15.28
C SER A 1012 -41.92 8.81 -15.45
N LEU A 1013 -40.76 8.16 -15.30
CA LEU A 1013 -39.51 8.76 -15.70
C LEU A 1013 -39.45 8.92 -17.24
N PRO A 1014 -38.79 9.98 -17.74
CA PRO A 1014 -38.51 10.10 -19.17
C PRO A 1014 -37.73 8.88 -19.66
N THR A 1015 -38.31 8.13 -20.59
CA THR A 1015 -37.62 7.04 -21.29
C THR A 1015 -37.14 7.54 -22.65
N TYR A 1016 -35.83 7.50 -22.83
CA TYR A 1016 -35.15 7.90 -24.06
C TYR A 1016 -34.95 6.69 -24.97
N THR A 1017 -35.98 6.31 -25.74
CA THR A 1017 -35.86 5.22 -26.72
C THR A 1017 -35.26 5.75 -28.03
N PHE A 1018 -34.01 5.39 -28.31
CA PHE A 1018 -33.32 5.75 -29.54
C PHE A 1018 -32.63 4.54 -30.20
N SER A 1019 -32.39 4.65 -31.51
CA SER A 1019 -31.49 3.80 -32.31
C SER A 1019 -30.16 3.47 -31.59
N PRO A 1020 -29.56 2.28 -31.58
CA PRO A 1020 -28.11 2.23 -31.34
C PRO A 1020 -27.34 2.89 -32.50
N ILE A 1021 -26.25 3.63 -32.22
CA ILE A 1021 -25.42 4.25 -33.28
C ILE A 1021 -24.32 3.28 -33.70
N SER A 1022 -24.50 2.48 -34.74
CA SER A 1022 -23.46 1.51 -35.17
C SER A 1022 -22.24 2.15 -35.83
N ASN A 1023 -22.43 3.23 -36.60
CA ASN A 1023 -21.36 3.93 -37.32
C ASN A 1023 -20.85 5.17 -36.57
N GLY A 1024 -20.94 5.16 -35.24
CA GLY A 1024 -20.56 6.28 -34.39
C GLY A 1024 -19.05 6.48 -34.24
N PHE A 1025 -18.21 5.66 -34.86
CA PHE A 1025 -16.76 5.84 -34.88
C PHE A 1025 -16.24 5.92 -36.31
N LYS A 1026 -15.42 6.94 -36.61
CA LYS A 1026 -14.72 7.07 -37.89
C LYS A 1026 -13.26 7.46 -37.70
N MET A 1027 -12.41 6.86 -38.51
CA MET A 1027 -11.01 7.26 -38.70
C MET A 1027 -10.85 7.77 -40.13
N VAL A 1028 -10.28 8.97 -40.27
CA VAL A 1028 -10.12 9.67 -41.55
C VAL A 1028 -8.65 10.07 -41.70
N GLN A 1029 -8.00 9.55 -42.74
CA GLN A 1029 -6.64 9.95 -43.08
C GLN A 1029 -6.64 11.39 -43.62
N LEU A 1030 -5.90 12.30 -42.96
CA LEU A 1030 -5.77 13.70 -43.40
C LEU A 1030 -4.64 13.83 -44.42
N ASP A 1031 -3.45 13.33 -44.07
CA ASP A 1031 -2.24 13.23 -44.88
C ASP A 1031 -1.43 11.99 -44.44
N PRO A 1032 -0.23 11.66 -44.97
CA PRO A 1032 0.50 10.44 -44.59
C PRO A 1032 0.84 10.30 -43.09
N ASN A 1033 0.91 11.39 -42.34
CA ASN A 1033 1.37 11.40 -40.95
C ASN A 1033 0.23 11.65 -39.94
N HIS A 1034 -0.88 12.26 -40.36
CA HIS A 1034 -1.96 12.66 -39.45
C HIS A 1034 -3.29 11.98 -39.75
N ARG A 1035 -3.96 11.53 -38.69
CA ARG A 1035 -5.31 10.96 -38.76
C ARG A 1035 -6.27 11.74 -37.87
N LEU A 1036 -7.47 11.95 -38.38
CA LEU A 1036 -8.61 12.44 -37.62
C LEU A 1036 -9.42 11.25 -37.10
N TYR A 1037 -9.69 11.23 -35.80
CA TYR A 1037 -10.62 10.31 -35.16
C TYR A 1037 -11.86 11.07 -34.75
N LEU A 1038 -13.05 10.50 -35.06
CA LEU A 1038 -14.35 11.08 -34.74
C LEU A 1038 -15.22 10.04 -34.03
N PHE A 1039 -15.89 10.48 -32.95
CA PHE A 1039 -16.74 9.68 -32.10
C PHE A 1039 -18.08 10.41 -31.90
N ARG A 1040 -19.16 9.80 -32.37
CA ARG A 1040 -20.53 10.20 -32.06
C ARG A 1040 -21.01 9.32 -30.91
N VAL A 1041 -21.17 9.91 -29.73
CA VAL A 1041 -21.54 9.20 -28.50
C VAL A 1041 -22.98 9.52 -28.13
N ARG A 1042 -23.84 8.51 -28.10
CA ARG A 1042 -25.20 8.59 -27.54
C ARG A 1042 -25.12 8.65 -26.02
N SER A 1043 -25.59 9.74 -25.43
CA SER A 1043 -25.67 9.91 -23.98
C SER A 1043 -26.85 9.12 -23.38
N PRO A 1044 -26.82 8.82 -22.07
CA PRO A 1044 -27.97 8.26 -21.36
C PRO A 1044 -29.10 9.29 -21.13
N PHE A 1045 -28.89 10.56 -21.50
CA PHE A 1045 -29.83 11.68 -21.33
C PHE A 1045 -30.60 12.03 -22.61
N GLY A 1046 -30.46 11.22 -23.65
CA GLY A 1046 -31.29 11.32 -24.86
C GLY A 1046 -30.80 12.29 -25.94
N TRP A 1047 -29.53 12.67 -25.89
CA TRP A 1047 -28.85 13.45 -26.93
C TRP A 1047 -27.50 12.83 -27.30
N ASP A 1048 -26.93 13.23 -28.42
CA ASP A 1048 -25.61 12.78 -28.89
C ASP A 1048 -24.53 13.85 -28.65
N SER A 1049 -23.28 13.42 -28.49
CA SER A 1049 -22.11 14.29 -28.59
C SER A 1049 -21.24 13.89 -29.77
N LEU A 1050 -20.47 14.85 -30.29
CA LEU A 1050 -19.39 14.63 -31.23
C LEU A 1050 -18.07 14.99 -30.56
N TYR A 1051 -17.19 14.00 -30.40
CA TYR A 1051 -15.81 14.17 -30.01
C TYR A 1051 -14.89 13.90 -31.19
N GLY A 1052 -13.92 14.77 -31.43
CA GLY A 1052 -12.94 14.59 -32.50
C GLY A 1052 -11.55 15.02 -32.10
N TYR A 1053 -10.52 14.35 -32.60
CA TYR A 1053 -9.13 14.78 -32.43
C TYR A 1053 -8.21 14.38 -33.59
N ILE A 1054 -7.12 15.13 -33.77
CA ILE A 1054 -5.98 14.73 -34.62
C ILE A 1054 -4.95 14.00 -33.76
N ASP A 1055 -4.47 12.84 -34.20
CA ASP A 1055 -3.66 11.94 -33.39
C ASP A 1055 -2.29 12.46 -32.98
N THR A 1056 -1.70 13.36 -33.75
CA THR A 1056 -0.36 13.90 -33.53
C THR A 1056 -0.30 15.42 -33.80
N PRO A 1057 0.70 16.14 -33.25
CA PRO A 1057 0.87 17.56 -33.49
C PRO A 1057 1.11 17.87 -34.98
N LEU A 1058 0.35 18.83 -35.51
CA LEU A 1058 0.63 19.46 -36.80
C LEU A 1058 1.93 20.28 -36.76
N ALA A 1059 2.45 20.61 -37.95
CA ALA A 1059 3.58 21.51 -38.09
C ALA A 1059 3.32 22.88 -37.44
N LYS A 1060 4.40 23.57 -37.06
CA LYS A 1060 4.33 24.93 -36.52
C LYS A 1060 3.58 25.84 -37.52
N ASP A 1061 2.72 26.71 -37.01
CA ASP A 1061 1.91 27.67 -37.77
C ASP A 1061 0.72 27.07 -38.58
N TYR A 1062 0.40 25.79 -38.35
CA TYR A 1062 -0.81 25.16 -38.89
C TYR A 1062 -1.97 25.27 -37.90
N SER A 1063 -3.18 25.50 -38.43
CA SER A 1063 -4.42 25.43 -37.66
C SER A 1063 -5.33 24.33 -38.21
N ALA A 1064 -6.18 23.78 -37.35
CA ALA A 1064 -7.24 22.86 -37.73
C ALA A 1064 -8.59 23.43 -37.29
N SER A 1065 -9.59 23.38 -38.17
CA SER A 1065 -10.97 23.74 -37.83
C SER A 1065 -11.90 22.58 -38.13
N LEU A 1066 -12.80 22.32 -37.19
CA LEU A 1066 -13.87 21.34 -37.34
C LEU A 1066 -15.19 22.10 -37.32
N THR A 1067 -15.97 21.93 -38.38
CA THR A 1067 -17.34 22.46 -38.48
C THR A 1067 -18.33 21.31 -38.44
N CYS A 1068 -19.31 21.35 -37.54
CA CYS A 1068 -20.40 20.38 -37.47
C CYS A 1068 -21.72 21.07 -37.85
N GLN A 1069 -22.36 20.56 -38.90
CA GLN A 1069 -23.65 21.01 -39.40
C GLN A 1069 -24.72 19.94 -39.13
N VAL A 1070 -25.84 20.35 -38.53
CA VAL A 1070 -26.97 19.47 -38.21
C VAL A 1070 -28.24 20.03 -38.84
N GLY A 1071 -28.79 19.33 -39.84
CA GLY A 1071 -29.95 19.83 -40.59
C GLY A 1071 -29.75 21.26 -41.11
N SER A 1072 -30.70 22.15 -40.84
CA SER A 1072 -30.66 23.59 -41.16
C SER A 1072 -30.13 24.48 -40.01
N ALA A 1073 -29.67 23.90 -38.89
CA ALA A 1073 -29.18 24.67 -37.75
C ALA A 1073 -27.87 25.43 -38.09
N LYS A 1074 -27.53 26.47 -37.32
CA LYS A 1074 -26.27 27.19 -37.52
C LYS A 1074 -25.09 26.24 -37.26
N PRO A 1075 -24.08 26.16 -38.15
CA PRO A 1075 -22.94 25.29 -37.95
C PRO A 1075 -22.13 25.70 -36.71
N GLN A 1076 -21.72 24.72 -35.92
CA GLN A 1076 -20.77 24.93 -34.84
C GLN A 1076 -19.35 24.78 -35.38
N MET A 1077 -18.53 25.82 -35.24
CA MET A 1077 -17.17 25.88 -35.75
C MET A 1077 -16.22 26.31 -34.64
N ASP A 1078 -15.12 25.58 -34.50
CA ASP A 1078 -14.07 25.90 -33.54
C ASP A 1078 -12.70 25.60 -34.17
N GLU A 1079 -11.79 26.57 -34.08
CA GLU A 1079 -10.46 26.52 -34.67
C GLU A 1079 -9.41 26.29 -33.58
N ARG A 1080 -8.50 25.35 -33.83
CA ARG A 1080 -7.40 24.97 -32.94
C ARG A 1080 -6.08 25.31 -33.62
N ILE A 1081 -5.30 26.16 -32.97
CA ILE A 1081 -4.00 26.66 -33.47
C ILE A 1081 -2.80 25.92 -32.85
N ALA A 1082 -3.05 25.00 -31.93
CA ALA A 1082 -2.02 24.22 -31.25
C ALA A 1082 -2.57 22.86 -30.79
N PHE A 1083 -1.68 21.89 -30.62
CA PHE A 1083 -2.00 20.61 -30.02
C PHE A 1083 -2.36 20.80 -28.53
N PRO A 1084 -3.33 20.07 -27.96
CA PRO A 1084 -4.17 19.05 -28.60
C PRO A 1084 -5.20 19.66 -29.56
N TYR A 1085 -5.27 19.13 -30.79
CA TYR A 1085 -6.26 19.50 -31.79
C TYR A 1085 -7.53 18.67 -31.55
N GLU A 1086 -8.35 19.10 -30.60
CA GLU A 1086 -9.53 18.37 -30.17
C GLU A 1086 -10.78 19.23 -30.05
N TRP A 1087 -11.94 18.60 -30.29
CA TRP A 1087 -13.26 19.24 -30.31
C TRP A 1087 -14.26 18.37 -29.57
N SER A 1088 -15.08 19.00 -28.73
CA SER A 1088 -16.21 18.37 -28.05
C SER A 1088 -17.45 19.21 -28.27
N ILE A 1089 -18.47 18.59 -28.84
CA ILE A 1089 -19.77 19.21 -29.10
C ILE A 1089 -20.85 18.33 -28.45
N ALA A 1090 -21.57 18.86 -27.47
CA ALA A 1090 -22.63 18.17 -26.76
C ALA A 1090 -24.04 18.62 -27.22
N HIS A 1091 -25.08 17.93 -26.74
CA HIS A 1091 -26.49 18.24 -27.01
C HIS A 1091 -26.88 18.25 -28.50
N LEU A 1092 -26.28 17.37 -29.30
CA LEU A 1092 -26.67 17.14 -30.69
C LEU A 1092 -27.93 16.26 -30.73
N PRO A 1093 -28.84 16.48 -31.70
CA PRO A 1093 -30.05 15.67 -31.82
C PRO A 1093 -29.72 14.23 -32.25
N ALA A 1094 -30.25 13.26 -31.50
CA ALA A 1094 -29.93 11.84 -31.66
C ALA A 1094 -30.33 11.23 -33.02
N ALA A 1095 -31.34 11.77 -33.71
CA ALA A 1095 -31.88 11.17 -34.94
C ALA A 1095 -31.36 11.80 -36.25
N MET A 1096 -30.52 12.84 -36.19
CA MET A 1096 -30.07 13.56 -37.39
C MET A 1096 -28.65 13.18 -37.82
N PRO A 1097 -28.36 13.12 -39.13
CA PRO A 1097 -26.98 12.97 -39.60
C PRO A 1097 -26.15 14.21 -39.25
N LEU A 1098 -24.89 13.99 -38.90
CA LEU A 1098 -23.92 15.06 -38.64
C LEU A 1098 -23.04 15.23 -39.88
N ASN A 1099 -23.10 16.41 -40.52
CA ASN A 1099 -22.21 16.75 -41.62
C ASN A 1099 -21.01 17.52 -41.07
N ILE A 1100 -19.84 16.91 -41.13
CA ILE A 1100 -18.61 17.39 -40.52
C ILE A 1100 -17.64 17.81 -41.62
N THR A 1101 -17.19 19.06 -41.57
CA THR A 1101 -16.11 19.58 -42.41
C THR A 1101 -14.86 19.75 -41.55
N MET A 1102 -13.80 19.00 -41.87
CA MET A 1102 -12.45 19.21 -41.30
C MET A 1102 -11.61 20.00 -42.29
N LYS A 1103 -10.99 21.09 -41.82
CA LYS A 1103 -10.00 21.86 -42.58
C LYS A 1103 -8.70 21.97 -41.81
N VAL A 1104 -7.57 21.75 -42.50
CA VAL A 1104 -6.24 22.10 -42.00
C VAL A 1104 -5.70 23.23 -42.86
N SER A 1105 -5.26 24.31 -42.24
CA SER A 1105 -4.79 25.53 -42.89
C SER A 1105 -3.40 25.92 -42.40
N ASN A 1106 -2.67 26.68 -43.22
CA ASN A 1106 -1.55 27.51 -42.77
C ASN A 1106 -1.92 28.99 -42.96
N GLU A 1107 -1.07 29.92 -42.50
CA GLU A 1107 -1.30 31.39 -42.49
C GLU A 1107 -1.82 32.03 -43.79
N ARG A 1108 -1.84 31.31 -44.92
CA ARG A 1108 -2.26 31.85 -46.23
C ARG A 1108 -3.26 30.99 -47.02
N LYS A 1109 -3.54 29.73 -46.63
CA LYS A 1109 -4.43 28.84 -47.41
C LYS A 1109 -4.93 27.62 -46.63
N THR A 1110 -6.15 27.16 -46.93
CA THR A 1110 -6.60 25.81 -46.58
C THR A 1110 -5.87 24.77 -47.42
N ILE A 1111 -5.21 23.82 -46.76
CA ILE A 1111 -4.37 22.78 -47.37
C ILE A 1111 -5.16 21.48 -47.52
N ILE A 1112 -5.91 21.10 -46.48
CA ILE A 1112 -6.70 19.87 -46.45
C ILE A 1112 -8.15 20.24 -46.19
N THR A 1113 -9.07 19.65 -46.93
CA THR A 1113 -10.51 19.67 -46.62
C THR A 1113 -11.05 18.26 -46.72
N LYS A 1114 -11.74 17.81 -45.68
CA LYS A 1114 -12.47 16.52 -45.66
C LYS A 1114 -13.92 16.77 -45.28
N GLN A 1115 -14.82 16.18 -46.06
CA GLN A 1115 -16.26 16.16 -45.78
C GLN A 1115 -16.64 14.77 -45.30
N ILE A 1116 -17.29 14.70 -44.14
CA ILE A 1116 -17.56 13.45 -43.43
C ILE A 1116 -18.99 13.49 -42.92
N THR A 1117 -19.78 12.46 -43.19
CA THR A 1117 -21.13 12.33 -42.61
C THR A 1117 -21.12 11.23 -41.55
N MET A 1118 -21.68 11.48 -40.37
CA MET A 1118 -21.79 10.53 -39.25
C MET A 1118 -23.21 10.34 -38.75
#